data_AF-A0A4U2PZK2-F1
#
_entry.id   AF-A0A4U2PZK2-F1
#
_cell.length_a   1.000
_cell.length_b   1.000
_cell.length_c   1.000
_cell.angle_alpha   90.00
_cell.angle_beta   90.00
_cell.angle_gamma   90.00
#
_symmetry.space_group_name_H-M   'P 1'
#
loop_
_entity.id
_entity.type
_entity.pdbx_description
1 polymer ?
#
loop_
_entity_poly.entity_id
_entity_poly.type
_entity_poly.pdbx_seq_one_letter_code
_entity_poly.pdbx_strand_id
1 'polypeptide(L)'
;MAFVETRDFIQVTANNGKTNFSYIFEGNEDERLFNSKIHKSKMKYYIKEAVNEFEEWNKKGYGIYFLPNGGGYKNDEITEFRACFIDMDIKDEIEHEFVAAGFTGTPNELHELVKSKFYSLNNTEQLNYKQIFRCRVSELKKRGIPSSAIVETKNGFHVYYLLNNDTQRHQFETLEGFLIYIFNADMAVKNPARLLRVPDTIHLKDSNDPFTIKLEEWNRSIRYDSEDLIVRLRKVVEKVHAQKDSLLCVNSRKAPTHNTKLLSKKNGLPLRVGIDYSSMTIGNIPLISKGFEGLSELKRRLGLDNQDDLCYIDRDDIRQFLKKQNLKQLLGVEADRFYCIFHNSTNSTSGNIYPFDDKWFYKCHSSRCGVHYDIVQTIERITRLPIHKAFDYLKELYNIAEIKTDWQLDQERLIEFNIEFLERFKYDVDLQENYPYLTKFLKTKGTLGLLIQIHEVARRKLPQLAKMRNMDSSNAIVFAPMRKVIEELLSENSDIRNINKANTKVVIMIFMYLLNCVGIDQLPDEMQRRIEQYQKESRKNSNIHYNNIARYYEIVSMDTERLILAEEMSKFFYQNHLTILNFNREQLISLCGVEEGNRVFPDRSDEEIPGLNQSISQEIKRVVNKLIQVKGWTYDHEVIENIDISDFDMKQRYKDSFKYIPKKKSVELDSLTVLDNDVGFQKWRYGFLAKKLAMNIPAIISNQEYRKARVNKLLRKQFDIPIHIKGFVYHQEISEQGIQLEDKASHILRLKQHDLSLSNAKIASIVGCSRQYVSNILKCRD
;
A
#
# COMPACT_ATOMS: atom_id res chain seq x y z
N MET A 1 -17.06 9.90 38.26
CA MET A 1 -15.75 10.51 37.89
C MET A 1 -15.09 9.73 36.75
N ALA A 2 -14.97 8.39 36.83
CA ALA A 2 -14.34 7.54 35.79
C ALA A 2 -14.79 7.83 34.34
N PHE A 3 -16.10 7.86 34.06
CA PHE A 3 -16.61 8.19 32.70
C PHE A 3 -16.13 9.55 32.17
N VAL A 4 -15.96 10.55 33.04
CA VAL A 4 -15.55 11.91 32.62
C VAL A 4 -14.08 11.93 32.23
N GLU A 5 -13.21 11.26 32.99
CA GLU A 5 -11.78 11.16 32.71
C GLU A 5 -11.51 10.27 31.50
N THR A 6 -12.16 9.12 31.38
CA THR A 6 -12.06 8.25 30.20
C THR A 6 -12.56 8.95 28.95
N ARG A 7 -13.66 9.71 29.05
CA ARG A 7 -14.14 10.54 27.95
C ARG A 7 -13.09 11.58 27.55
N ASP A 8 -12.51 12.28 28.52
CA ASP A 8 -11.49 13.31 28.25
C ASP A 8 -10.24 12.69 27.60
N PHE A 9 -9.75 11.58 28.14
CA PHE A 9 -8.65 10.80 27.57
C PHE A 9 -8.89 10.42 26.12
N ILE A 10 -10.02 9.77 25.82
CA ILE A 10 -10.32 9.32 24.46
C ILE A 10 -10.52 10.50 23.51
N GLN A 11 -11.23 11.54 23.95
CA GLN A 11 -11.46 12.73 23.12
C GLN A 11 -10.15 13.47 22.83
N VAL A 12 -9.32 13.74 23.83
CA VAL A 12 -8.04 14.46 23.64
C VAL A 12 -7.05 13.63 22.82
N THR A 13 -6.97 12.31 23.05
CA THR A 13 -6.16 11.41 22.21
C THR A 13 -6.65 11.43 20.77
N ALA A 14 -7.96 11.54 20.55
CA ALA A 14 -8.56 11.70 19.23
C ALA A 14 -8.57 13.15 18.71
N ASN A 15 -7.84 14.08 19.34
CA ASN A 15 -7.81 15.52 19.04
C ASN A 15 -9.21 16.17 19.01
N ASN A 16 -10.03 15.85 20.00
CA ASN A 16 -11.46 16.16 20.10
C ASN A 16 -12.30 15.73 18.88
N GLY A 17 -11.75 14.87 18.04
CA GLY A 17 -12.38 14.31 16.86
C GLY A 17 -13.08 12.98 17.15
N LYS A 18 -13.51 12.32 16.08
CA LYS A 18 -14.08 10.97 16.15
C LYS A 18 -12.94 9.95 16.22
N THR A 19 -13.16 8.85 16.93
CA THR A 19 -12.24 7.70 16.99
C THR A 19 -12.92 6.43 16.49
N ASN A 20 -12.08 5.45 16.13
CA ASN A 20 -12.51 4.16 15.61
C ASN A 20 -12.51 3.13 16.75
N PHE A 21 -13.67 2.52 17.02
CA PHE A 21 -13.78 1.39 17.96
C PHE A 21 -13.91 0.06 17.23
N SER A 22 -13.26 -0.97 17.77
CA SER A 22 -13.35 -2.36 17.32
C SER A 22 -13.76 -3.26 18.46
N TYR A 23 -14.59 -4.26 18.14
CA TYR A 23 -15.12 -5.25 19.06
C TYR A 23 -14.62 -6.61 18.61
N ILE A 24 -13.91 -7.31 19.50
CA ILE A 24 -13.27 -8.59 19.22
C ILE A 24 -13.77 -9.60 20.23
N PHE A 25 -14.27 -10.75 19.76
CA PHE A 25 -14.81 -11.78 20.64
C PHE A 25 -13.69 -12.41 21.48
N GLU A 26 -13.91 -12.56 22.79
CA GLU A 26 -12.89 -13.01 23.76
C GLU A 26 -13.19 -14.36 24.42
N GLY A 27 -14.14 -15.16 23.94
CA GLY A 27 -14.42 -16.49 24.50
C GLY A 27 -13.28 -17.52 24.35
N ASN A 28 -13.57 -18.79 24.64
CA ASN A 28 -12.57 -19.87 24.52
C ASN A 28 -12.09 -20.08 23.07
N GLU A 29 -11.02 -20.86 22.87
CA GLU A 29 -10.39 -21.02 21.53
C GLU A 29 -11.38 -21.57 20.48
N ASP A 30 -12.24 -22.51 20.85
CA ASP A 30 -13.25 -23.10 19.95
C ASP A 30 -14.30 -22.05 19.54
N GLU A 31 -14.82 -21.26 20.48
CA GLU A 31 -15.78 -20.20 20.20
C GLU A 31 -15.17 -19.07 19.36
N ARG A 32 -13.88 -18.78 19.53
CA ARG A 32 -13.17 -17.79 18.70
C ARG A 32 -13.04 -18.26 17.25
N LEU A 33 -12.94 -19.56 16.99
CA LEU A 33 -12.94 -20.11 15.64
C LEU A 33 -14.27 -19.84 14.93
N PHE A 34 -15.40 -20.02 15.63
CA PHE A 34 -16.74 -19.78 15.09
C PHE A 34 -17.10 -18.29 15.01
N ASN A 35 -16.62 -17.45 15.94
CA ASN A 35 -16.93 -16.02 16.04
C ASN A 35 -15.78 -15.10 15.61
N SER A 36 -14.93 -15.54 14.67
CA SER A 36 -13.71 -14.83 14.21
C SER A 36 -13.93 -13.46 13.56
N LYS A 37 -15.18 -12.99 13.45
CA LYS A 37 -15.51 -11.73 12.80
C LYS A 37 -15.26 -10.54 13.73
N ILE A 38 -14.24 -9.73 13.41
CA ILE A 38 -14.02 -8.43 14.06
C ILE A 38 -15.15 -7.48 13.65
N HIS A 39 -15.89 -6.98 14.62
CA HIS A 39 -16.89 -5.93 14.41
C HIS A 39 -16.22 -4.56 14.54
N LYS A 40 -16.51 -3.67 13.60
CA LYS A 40 -15.98 -2.30 13.60
C LYS A 40 -17.15 -1.33 13.67
N SER A 41 -17.08 -0.39 14.59
CA SER A 41 -18.00 0.75 14.58
C SER A 41 -17.65 1.70 13.43
N LYS A 42 -18.55 2.63 13.08
CA LYS A 42 -18.16 3.82 12.33
C LYS A 42 -17.42 4.79 13.28
N MET A 43 -16.52 5.61 12.73
CA MET A 43 -15.83 6.68 13.47
C MET A 43 -16.87 7.52 14.23
N LYS A 44 -16.76 7.55 15.56
CA LYS A 44 -17.72 8.23 16.44
C LYS A 44 -17.04 8.93 17.61
N TYR A 45 -17.74 9.86 18.24
CA TYR A 45 -17.28 10.50 19.48
C TYR A 45 -17.46 9.55 20.66
N TYR A 46 -16.58 9.63 21.67
CA TYR A 46 -16.79 8.97 22.95
C TYR A 46 -17.85 9.76 23.73
N ILE A 47 -19.11 9.31 23.63
CA ILE A 47 -20.30 9.90 24.26
C ILE A 47 -21.12 8.79 24.93
N LYS A 48 -22.18 9.14 25.66
CA LYS A 48 -22.98 8.17 26.44
C LYS A 48 -23.49 7.01 25.57
N GLU A 49 -23.87 7.29 24.33
CA GLU A 49 -24.34 6.33 23.36
C GLU A 49 -23.27 5.29 23.00
N ALA A 50 -22.01 5.72 22.87
CA ALA A 50 -20.89 4.81 22.61
C ALA A 50 -20.63 3.89 23.80
N VAL A 51 -20.76 4.42 25.03
CA VAL A 51 -20.57 3.63 26.25
C VAL A 51 -21.67 2.59 26.44
N ASN A 52 -22.92 2.95 26.17
CA ASN A 52 -24.03 1.98 26.18
C ASN A 52 -23.78 0.83 25.19
N GLU A 53 -23.27 1.14 23.99
CA GLU A 53 -22.88 0.12 23.01
C GLU A 53 -21.72 -0.75 23.51
N PHE A 54 -20.72 -0.18 24.21
CA PHE A 54 -19.64 -0.96 24.81
C PHE A 54 -20.15 -1.96 25.83
N GLU A 55 -21.08 -1.54 26.70
CA GLU A 55 -21.73 -2.42 27.67
C GLU A 55 -22.50 -3.56 26.99
N GLU A 56 -23.23 -3.28 25.91
CA GLU A 56 -23.93 -4.31 25.13
C GLU A 56 -22.99 -5.34 24.50
N TRP A 57 -21.83 -4.90 23.99
CA TRP A 57 -20.85 -5.80 23.39
C TRP A 57 -20.04 -6.58 24.44
N ASN A 58 -19.68 -5.97 25.57
CA ASN A 58 -19.08 -6.68 26.69
C ASN A 58 -20.01 -7.79 27.22
N LYS A 59 -21.33 -7.53 27.34
CA LYS A 59 -22.33 -8.56 27.71
C LYS A 59 -22.37 -9.74 26.74
N LYS A 60 -21.96 -9.54 25.49
CA LYS A 60 -21.89 -10.57 24.44
C LYS A 60 -20.54 -11.29 24.39
N GLY A 61 -19.62 -11.03 25.32
CA GLY A 61 -18.29 -11.65 25.35
C GLY A 61 -17.25 -10.97 24.46
N TYR A 62 -17.50 -9.73 24.00
CA TYR A 62 -16.55 -8.99 23.16
C TYR A 62 -15.73 -8.02 23.99
N GLY A 63 -14.42 -8.03 23.78
CA GLY A 63 -13.49 -7.02 24.26
C GLY A 63 -13.57 -5.75 23.40
N ILE A 64 -13.43 -4.60 24.05
CA ILE A 64 -13.57 -3.29 23.41
C ILE A 64 -12.19 -2.66 23.21
N TYR A 65 -11.96 -2.19 22.00
CA TYR A 65 -10.70 -1.58 21.59
C TYR A 65 -10.94 -0.28 20.84
N PHE A 66 -10.00 0.63 20.91
CA PHE A 66 -9.97 1.85 20.08
C PHE A 66 -8.63 2.00 19.38
N LEU A 67 -8.64 2.85 18.36
CA LEU A 67 -7.47 3.23 17.59
C LEU A 67 -7.04 4.65 17.98
N PRO A 68 -5.85 4.83 18.61
CA PRO A 68 -5.39 6.15 19.02
C PRO A 68 -5.13 7.10 17.84
N ASN A 69 -4.50 6.58 16.78
CA ASN A 69 -4.11 7.34 15.59
C ASN A 69 -5.27 7.48 14.58
N GLY A 70 -5.26 8.57 13.82
CA GLY A 70 -6.36 8.98 12.93
C GLY A 70 -6.16 8.66 11.44
N GLY A 71 -7.26 8.63 10.68
CA GLY A 71 -7.27 8.41 9.22
C GLY A 71 -8.15 7.22 8.80
N GLY A 72 -7.78 6.00 9.17
CA GLY A 72 -8.50 4.77 8.79
C GLY A 72 -8.30 3.60 9.77
N TYR A 73 -8.44 2.35 9.30
CA TYR A 73 -8.30 1.14 10.15
C TYR A 73 -7.08 0.29 9.80
N LYS A 74 -6.30 0.69 8.80
CA LYS A 74 -5.09 0.02 8.34
C LYS A 74 -3.93 0.99 8.35
N ASN A 75 -2.72 0.46 8.45
CA ASN A 75 -1.48 1.23 8.61
C ASN A 75 -1.34 2.32 7.53
N ASP A 76 -1.64 1.97 6.28
CA ASP A 76 -1.52 2.91 5.14
C ASP A 76 -2.68 3.89 5.03
N GLU A 77 -3.75 3.67 5.79
CA GLU A 77 -4.88 4.59 5.91
C GLU A 77 -4.68 5.56 7.10
N ILE A 78 -3.67 5.35 7.95
CA ILE A 78 -3.33 6.28 9.04
C ILE A 78 -2.62 7.50 8.48
N THR A 79 -3.21 8.67 8.69
CA THR A 79 -2.68 9.96 8.23
C THR A 79 -2.35 10.90 9.39
N GLU A 80 -2.77 10.56 10.63
CA GLU A 80 -2.55 11.38 11.82
C GLU A 80 -1.92 10.55 12.94
N PHE A 81 -0.66 10.83 13.28
CA PHE A 81 0.11 10.16 14.32
C PHE A 81 -0.01 10.91 15.65
N ARG A 82 -1.12 10.68 16.36
CA ARG A 82 -1.54 11.47 17.53
C ARG A 82 -0.88 11.02 18.84
N ALA A 83 -0.47 9.76 18.92
CA ALA A 83 0.14 9.19 20.12
C ALA A 83 1.05 8.01 19.77
N CYS A 84 2.18 7.89 20.47
CA CYS A 84 2.88 6.62 20.65
C CYS A 84 2.30 5.89 21.87
N PHE A 85 2.42 4.58 21.88
CA PHE A 85 1.86 3.72 22.90
C PHE A 85 2.66 2.42 23.05
N ILE A 86 2.80 1.93 24.28
CA ILE A 86 3.44 0.64 24.57
C ILE A 86 2.44 -0.32 25.16
N ASP A 87 2.55 -1.61 24.82
CA ASP A 87 1.83 -2.72 25.44
C ASP A 87 2.83 -3.55 26.24
N MET A 88 2.88 -3.33 27.55
CA MET A 88 3.68 -4.13 28.47
C MET A 88 2.82 -5.29 28.96
N ASP A 89 3.18 -6.53 28.64
CA ASP A 89 2.52 -7.76 29.09
C ASP A 89 3.52 -8.64 29.86
N ILE A 90 3.06 -9.31 30.92
CA ILE A 90 3.87 -10.24 31.71
C ILE A 90 4.55 -11.30 30.83
N LYS A 91 3.90 -11.78 29.76
CA LYS A 91 4.47 -12.81 28.89
C LYS A 91 5.74 -12.34 28.17
N ASP A 92 5.77 -11.08 27.72
CA ASP A 92 6.96 -10.47 27.11
C ASP A 92 8.14 -10.37 28.10
N GLU A 93 7.84 -10.15 29.37
CA GLU A 93 8.85 -10.09 30.42
C GLU A 93 9.39 -11.47 30.77
N ILE A 94 8.53 -12.47 30.91
CA ILE A 94 8.92 -13.87 31.13
C ILE A 94 9.79 -14.37 29.97
N GLU A 95 9.41 -14.07 28.72
CA GLU A 95 10.20 -14.41 27.55
C GLU A 95 11.61 -13.81 27.66
N HIS A 96 11.70 -12.52 28.01
CA HIS A 96 12.98 -11.85 28.19
C HIS A 96 13.83 -12.47 29.31
N GLU A 97 13.23 -12.89 30.42
CA GLU A 97 13.95 -13.58 31.50
C GLU A 97 14.59 -14.90 31.05
N PHE A 98 13.85 -15.76 30.34
CA PHE A 98 14.40 -17.01 29.81
C PHE A 98 15.54 -16.75 28.82
N VAL A 99 15.34 -15.75 27.96
CA VAL A 99 16.34 -15.30 27.00
C VAL A 99 17.60 -14.76 27.68
N ALA A 100 17.45 -13.92 28.69
CA ALA A 100 18.55 -13.35 29.45
C ALA A 100 19.29 -14.40 30.27
N ALA A 101 18.59 -15.45 30.72
CA ALA A 101 19.17 -16.62 31.37
C ALA A 101 19.93 -17.56 30.40
N GLY A 102 19.99 -17.24 29.10
CA GLY A 102 20.78 -17.98 28.12
C GLY A 102 20.05 -19.13 27.43
N PHE A 103 18.72 -19.08 27.33
CA PHE A 103 17.95 -20.08 26.57
C PHE A 103 18.39 -20.14 25.08
N THR A 104 18.64 -21.36 24.60
CA THR A 104 19.15 -21.66 23.23
C THR A 104 18.24 -22.57 22.39
N GLY A 105 17.06 -22.92 22.90
CA GLY A 105 16.09 -23.75 22.17
C GLY A 105 15.33 -23.01 21.07
N THR A 106 14.38 -23.71 20.45
CA THR A 106 13.55 -23.20 19.35
C THR A 106 12.52 -22.17 19.83
N PRO A 107 12.00 -21.29 18.95
CA PRO A 107 10.93 -20.35 19.31
C PRO A 107 9.67 -21.00 19.86
N ASN A 108 9.30 -22.19 19.38
CA ASN A 108 8.13 -22.92 19.87
C ASN A 108 8.35 -23.45 21.30
N GLU A 109 9.54 -23.98 21.59
CA GLU A 109 9.91 -24.41 22.95
C GLU A 109 9.90 -23.22 23.92
N LEU A 110 10.44 -22.06 23.50
CA LEU A 110 10.38 -20.83 24.29
C LEU A 110 8.92 -20.41 24.55
N HIS A 111 8.07 -20.47 23.53
CA HIS A 111 6.66 -20.13 23.65
C HIS A 111 5.94 -21.01 24.68
N GLU A 112 6.15 -22.33 24.64
CA GLU A 112 5.55 -23.26 25.60
C GLU A 112 6.09 -23.05 27.02
N LEU A 113 7.38 -22.75 27.19
CA LEU A 113 7.96 -22.43 28.49
C LEU A 113 7.39 -21.14 29.08
N VAL A 114 7.29 -20.08 28.26
CA VAL A 114 6.67 -18.80 28.65
C VAL A 114 5.21 -19.01 29.05
N LYS A 115 4.47 -19.79 28.25
CA LYS A 115 3.06 -20.12 28.51
C LYS A 115 2.91 -20.90 29.82
N SER A 116 3.72 -21.94 30.02
CA SER A 116 3.73 -22.75 31.24
C SER A 116 4.03 -21.91 32.48
N LYS A 117 5.10 -21.09 32.45
CA LYS A 117 5.46 -20.20 33.56
C LYS A 117 4.38 -19.16 33.82
N PHE A 118 3.80 -18.56 32.78
CA PHE A 118 2.72 -17.58 32.93
C PHE A 118 1.50 -18.17 33.66
N TYR A 119 1.07 -19.38 33.26
CA TYR A 119 -0.07 -20.04 33.90
C TYR A 119 0.23 -20.60 35.29
N SER A 120 1.50 -20.77 35.67
CA SER A 120 1.88 -21.16 37.03
C SER A 120 1.97 -19.97 38.00
N LEU A 121 1.93 -18.72 37.53
CA LEU A 121 2.06 -17.55 38.39
C LEU A 121 0.85 -17.39 39.31
N ASN A 122 1.11 -17.21 40.60
CA ASN A 122 0.09 -16.80 41.56
C ASN A 122 -0.17 -15.28 41.51
N ASN A 123 -1.22 -14.83 42.18
CA ASN A 123 -1.63 -13.41 42.19
C ASN A 123 -0.53 -12.46 42.70
N THR A 124 0.25 -12.88 43.69
CA THR A 124 1.35 -12.08 44.24
C THR A 124 2.47 -11.90 43.22
N GLU A 125 2.82 -12.96 42.48
CA GLU A 125 3.83 -12.90 41.41
C GLU A 125 3.37 -12.03 40.24
N GLN A 126 2.10 -12.14 39.82
CA GLN A 126 1.54 -11.27 38.79
C GLN A 126 1.56 -9.80 39.22
N LEU A 127 1.27 -9.51 40.50
CA LEU A 127 1.35 -8.16 41.05
C LEU A 127 2.80 -7.63 41.07
N ASN A 128 3.77 -8.49 41.37
CA ASN A 128 5.19 -8.14 41.34
C ASN A 128 5.65 -7.73 39.93
N TYR A 129 5.24 -8.47 38.89
CA TYR A 129 5.52 -8.07 37.50
C TYR A 129 4.91 -6.72 37.14
N LYS A 130 3.64 -6.48 37.50
CA LYS A 130 3.02 -5.16 37.31
C LYS A 130 3.77 -4.06 38.05
N GLN A 131 4.30 -4.35 39.25
CA GLN A 131 5.10 -3.38 40.00
C GLN A 131 6.43 -3.05 39.30
N ILE A 132 7.08 -4.04 38.66
CA ILE A 132 8.28 -3.81 37.83
C ILE A 132 7.94 -2.83 36.69
N PHE A 133 6.82 -3.03 35.99
CA PHE A 133 6.38 -2.13 34.92
C PHE A 133 6.14 -0.70 35.44
N ARG A 134 5.47 -0.53 36.59
CA ARG A 134 5.29 0.79 37.22
C ARG A 134 6.62 1.46 37.57
N CYS A 135 7.56 0.70 38.13
CA CYS A 135 8.90 1.21 38.45
C CYS A 135 9.64 1.71 37.19
N ARG A 136 9.53 1.01 36.05
CA ARG A 136 10.11 1.44 34.78
C ARG A 136 9.50 2.75 34.28
N VAL A 137 8.17 2.86 34.30
CA VAL A 137 7.48 4.10 33.88
C VAL A 137 7.88 5.27 34.80
N SER A 138 7.95 5.02 36.11
CA SER A 138 8.41 5.99 37.10
C SER A 138 9.86 6.42 36.88
N GLU A 139 10.75 5.51 36.50
CA GLU A 139 12.13 5.86 36.16
C GLU A 139 12.22 6.76 34.92
N LEU A 140 11.46 6.45 33.86
CA LEU A 140 11.46 7.28 32.65
C LEU A 140 10.86 8.68 32.93
N LYS A 141 9.84 8.74 33.79
CA LYS A 141 9.28 9.99 34.32
C LYS A 141 10.32 10.81 35.08
N LYS A 142 11.11 10.20 35.97
CA LYS A 142 12.23 10.85 36.70
C LYS A 142 13.33 11.36 35.76
N ARG A 143 13.49 10.74 34.59
CA ARG A 143 14.40 11.18 33.53
C ARG A 143 13.82 12.31 32.65
N GLY A 144 12.68 12.90 33.04
CA GLY A 144 12.08 14.05 32.37
C GLY A 144 11.15 13.71 31.20
N ILE A 145 10.71 12.45 31.10
CA ILE A 145 9.81 11.97 30.05
C ILE A 145 8.59 11.28 30.72
N PRO A 146 7.70 12.04 31.38
CA PRO A 146 6.45 11.49 31.92
C PRO A 146 5.53 10.94 30.81
N SER A 147 4.77 9.90 31.12
CA SER A 147 3.68 9.44 30.24
C SER A 147 2.50 10.41 30.25
N SER A 148 1.76 10.48 29.14
CA SER A 148 0.51 11.22 29.04
C SER A 148 -0.67 10.45 29.64
N ALA A 149 -0.69 9.12 29.49
CA ALA A 149 -1.70 8.26 30.10
C ALA A 149 -1.14 6.87 30.42
N ILE A 150 -1.71 6.22 31.44
CA ILE A 150 -1.46 4.81 31.78
C ILE A 150 -2.81 4.12 31.93
N VAL A 151 -3.01 3.05 31.17
CA VAL A 151 -4.20 2.20 31.23
C VAL A 151 -3.78 0.82 31.71
N GLU A 152 -4.26 0.40 32.87
CA GLU A 152 -4.06 -0.94 33.40
C GLU A 152 -4.92 -1.95 32.64
N THR A 153 -4.25 -2.99 32.12
CA THR A 153 -4.89 -4.17 31.53
C THR A 153 -4.73 -5.37 32.47
N LYS A 154 -5.35 -6.51 32.13
CA LYS A 154 -5.32 -7.71 32.99
C LYS A 154 -3.89 -8.14 33.34
N ASN A 155 -3.03 -8.23 32.32
CA ASN A 155 -1.68 -8.76 32.45
C ASN A 155 -0.58 -7.69 32.36
N GLY A 156 -0.92 -6.39 32.42
CA GLY A 156 0.08 -5.34 32.34
C GLY A 156 -0.51 -3.95 32.08
N PHE A 157 0.12 -3.16 31.20
CA PHE A 157 -0.25 -1.75 30.99
C PHE A 157 -0.14 -1.31 29.53
N HIS A 158 -1.08 -0.48 29.11
CA HIS A 158 -0.91 0.39 27.95
C HIS A 158 -0.47 1.77 28.40
N VAL A 159 0.70 2.24 27.97
CA VAL A 159 1.21 3.58 28.34
C VAL A 159 1.28 4.45 27.09
N TYR A 160 0.80 5.69 27.19
CA TYR A 160 0.65 6.59 26.05
C TYR A 160 1.54 7.82 26.19
N TYR A 161 2.09 8.25 25.06
CA TYR A 161 2.81 9.51 24.88
C TYR A 161 2.14 10.28 23.74
N LEU A 162 1.34 11.28 24.09
CA LEU A 162 0.65 12.12 23.11
C LEU A 162 1.64 12.99 22.36
N LEU A 163 1.43 13.12 21.05
CA LEU A 163 2.30 13.84 20.13
C LEU A 163 1.60 15.10 19.60
N ASN A 164 2.39 16.03 19.06
CA ASN A 164 1.88 17.17 18.31
C ASN A 164 1.38 16.74 16.92
N ASN A 165 0.45 17.51 16.36
CA ASN A 165 -0.33 17.14 15.16
C ASN A 165 0.50 17.05 13.86
N ASP A 166 1.74 17.54 13.86
CA ASP A 166 2.69 17.58 12.74
C ASP A 166 3.62 16.35 12.67
N THR A 167 3.47 15.40 13.60
CA THR A 167 4.28 14.17 13.63
C THR A 167 4.15 13.37 12.34
N GLN A 168 5.29 13.08 11.71
CA GLN A 168 5.39 12.24 10.52
C GLN A 168 5.51 10.75 10.87
N ARG A 169 5.10 9.89 9.92
CA ARG A 169 5.13 8.42 10.08
C ARG A 169 6.47 7.88 10.55
N HIS A 170 7.56 8.35 9.96
CA HIS A 170 8.91 7.88 10.28
C HIS A 170 9.34 8.25 11.72
N GLN A 171 8.81 9.35 12.25
CA GLN A 171 9.07 9.82 13.63
C GLN A 171 8.29 8.97 14.62
N PHE A 172 7.02 8.70 14.33
CA PHE A 172 6.21 7.74 15.10
C PHE A 172 6.88 6.37 15.17
N GLU A 173 7.30 5.80 14.04
CA GLU A 173 7.96 4.48 13.97
C GLU A 173 9.27 4.46 14.77
N THR A 174 10.01 5.58 14.77
CA THR A 174 11.25 5.73 15.55
C THR A 174 10.96 5.80 17.05
N LEU A 175 9.96 6.58 17.45
CA LEU A 175 9.54 6.73 18.85
C LEU A 175 9.01 5.41 19.42
N GLU A 176 8.10 4.74 18.71
CA GLU A 176 7.62 3.40 19.04
C GLU A 176 8.77 2.42 19.24
N GLY A 177 9.72 2.40 18.30
CA GLY A 177 10.90 1.55 18.40
C GLY A 177 11.71 1.80 19.67
N PHE A 178 11.95 3.06 20.03
CA PHE A 178 12.67 3.39 21.27
C PHE A 178 11.91 2.99 22.52
N LEU A 179 10.60 3.25 22.59
CA LEU A 179 9.79 2.92 23.75
C LEU A 179 9.69 1.41 23.95
N ILE A 180 9.43 0.64 22.87
CA ILE A 180 9.45 -0.84 22.92
C ILE A 180 10.81 -1.35 23.42
N TYR A 181 11.89 -0.75 22.93
CA TYR A 181 13.24 -1.12 23.32
C TYR A 181 13.55 -0.82 24.79
N ILE A 182 13.06 0.30 25.33
CA ILE A 182 13.28 0.73 26.73
C ILE A 182 12.44 -0.09 27.72
N PHE A 183 11.24 -0.50 27.31
CA PHE A 183 10.28 -1.16 28.19
C PHE A 183 10.19 -2.68 28.03
N ASN A 184 10.85 -3.26 27.01
CA ASN A 184 10.66 -4.65 26.58
C ASN A 184 9.20 -4.96 26.17
N ALA A 185 8.48 -3.99 25.62
CA ALA A 185 7.07 -4.13 25.23
C ALA A 185 6.88 -5.06 24.01
N ASP A 186 5.63 -5.44 23.73
CA ASP A 186 5.27 -6.29 22.57
C ASP A 186 5.72 -5.63 21.24
N MET A 187 6.51 -6.35 20.44
CA MET A 187 6.98 -5.86 19.14
C MET A 187 5.86 -5.68 18.10
N ALA A 188 4.72 -6.36 18.27
CA ALA A 188 3.56 -6.23 17.38
C ALA A 188 2.83 -4.87 17.51
N VAL A 189 3.25 -4.04 18.46
CA VAL A 189 2.72 -2.69 18.73
C VAL A 189 3.30 -1.61 17.80
N LYS A 190 4.39 -1.89 17.07
CA LYS A 190 5.03 -0.96 16.09
C LYS A 190 4.12 -0.46 14.96
N ASN A 191 2.90 -0.98 14.87
CA ASN A 191 1.95 -0.65 13.84
C ASN A 191 1.14 0.62 14.23
N PRO A 192 1.11 1.68 13.40
CA PRO A 192 0.33 2.89 13.70
C PRO A 192 -1.18 2.66 13.81
N ALA A 193 -1.71 1.58 13.22
CA ALA A 193 -3.11 1.16 13.32
C ALA A 193 -3.36 0.13 14.45
N ARG A 194 -2.53 0.09 15.50
CA ARG A 194 -2.71 -0.83 16.62
C ARG A 194 -3.98 -0.51 17.41
N LEU A 195 -4.72 -1.57 17.75
CA LEU A 195 -5.90 -1.51 18.60
C LEU A 195 -5.50 -1.67 20.07
N LEU A 196 -5.95 -0.74 20.91
CA LEU A 196 -5.70 -0.75 22.35
C LEU A 196 -7.00 -0.75 23.14
N ARG A 197 -6.94 -1.22 24.39
CA ARG A 197 -8.11 -1.36 25.26
C ARG A 197 -8.72 -0.01 25.61
N VAL A 198 -10.04 0.05 25.57
CA VAL A 198 -10.81 1.20 26.07
C VAL A 198 -10.92 1.08 27.61
N PRO A 199 -10.56 2.11 28.38
CA PRO A 199 -10.78 2.11 29.84
C PRO A 199 -12.25 1.97 30.20
N ASP A 200 -12.53 1.53 31.42
CA ASP A 200 -13.87 1.25 31.97
C ASP A 200 -14.64 0.13 31.23
N THR A 201 -13.96 -0.65 30.37
CA THR A 201 -14.52 -1.85 29.73
C THR A 201 -13.94 -3.12 30.35
N ILE A 202 -14.53 -4.27 30.05
CA ILE A 202 -14.17 -5.55 30.66
C ILE A 202 -13.31 -6.38 29.70
N HIS A 203 -12.22 -6.95 30.22
CA HIS A 203 -11.42 -8.00 29.59
C HIS A 203 -12.06 -9.37 29.90
N LEU A 204 -12.38 -10.14 28.85
CA LEU A 204 -13.22 -11.34 28.91
C LEU A 204 -12.54 -12.59 28.33
N LYS A 205 -11.21 -12.59 28.14
CA LYS A 205 -10.47 -13.76 27.62
C LYS A 205 -10.67 -15.03 28.45
N ASP A 206 -10.96 -14.87 29.73
CA ASP A 206 -11.45 -15.90 30.63
C ASP A 206 -12.74 -15.36 31.26
N SER A 207 -13.87 -16.00 30.98
CA SER A 207 -15.19 -15.55 31.46
C SER A 207 -15.35 -15.69 32.98
N ASN A 208 -14.57 -16.57 33.61
CA ASN A 208 -14.63 -16.83 35.05
C ASN A 208 -13.73 -15.88 35.85
N ASP A 209 -12.86 -15.12 35.18
CA ASP A 209 -11.95 -14.16 35.79
C ASP A 209 -11.94 -12.84 34.98
N PRO A 210 -13.07 -12.10 34.97
CA PRO A 210 -13.18 -10.83 34.26
C PRO A 210 -12.34 -9.75 34.93
N PHE A 211 -11.67 -8.93 34.11
CA PHE A 211 -10.85 -7.82 34.61
C PHE A 211 -11.31 -6.48 34.02
N THR A 212 -11.62 -5.51 34.87
CA THR A 212 -11.95 -4.15 34.44
C THR A 212 -10.70 -3.40 34.03
N ILE A 213 -10.65 -2.92 32.78
CA ILE A 213 -9.59 -2.05 32.28
C ILE A 213 -9.68 -0.70 32.99
N LYS A 214 -8.60 -0.23 33.62
CA LYS A 214 -8.61 1.01 34.42
C LYS A 214 -7.71 2.06 33.82
N LEU A 215 -8.16 3.32 33.79
CA LEU A 215 -7.29 4.46 33.54
C LEU A 215 -6.61 4.84 34.86
N GLU A 216 -5.31 4.54 35.02
CA GLU A 216 -4.58 4.80 36.27
C GLU A 216 -4.00 6.21 36.34
N GLU A 217 -3.42 6.68 35.24
CA GLU A 217 -2.87 8.04 35.14
C GLU A 217 -3.41 8.69 33.85
N TRP A 218 -3.82 9.95 33.94
CA TRP A 218 -4.21 10.76 32.80
C TRP A 218 -3.79 12.21 33.00
N ASN A 219 -3.03 12.76 32.03
CA ASN A 219 -2.71 14.17 32.00
C ASN A 219 -2.75 14.70 30.56
N ARG A 220 -3.83 15.44 30.25
CA ARG A 220 -4.09 16.04 28.93
C ARG A 220 -3.03 17.03 28.46
N SER A 221 -2.28 17.64 29.39
CA SER A 221 -1.32 18.70 29.11
C SER A 221 0.07 18.16 28.73
N ILE A 222 0.32 16.87 28.94
CA ILE A 222 1.59 16.24 28.58
C ILE A 222 1.51 15.81 27.11
N ARG A 223 2.13 16.62 26.25
CA ARG A 223 2.32 16.36 24.82
C ARG A 223 3.76 16.59 24.43
N TYR A 224 4.20 15.88 23.41
CA TYR A 224 5.57 15.90 22.93
C TYR A 224 5.67 16.37 21.49
N ASP A 225 6.65 17.23 21.27
CA ASP A 225 7.28 17.38 19.97
C ASP A 225 8.05 16.10 19.62
N SER A 226 7.90 15.62 18.39
CA SER A 226 8.35 14.29 18.02
C SER A 226 9.88 14.21 17.95
N GLU A 227 10.54 15.23 17.40
CA GLU A 227 11.98 15.36 17.29
C GLU A 227 12.64 15.49 18.67
N ASP A 228 12.12 16.36 19.53
CA ASP A 228 12.62 16.52 20.90
C ASP A 228 12.52 15.21 21.68
N LEU A 229 11.37 14.51 21.61
CA LEU A 229 11.19 13.24 22.29
C LEU A 229 12.16 12.16 21.77
N ILE A 230 12.39 12.08 20.46
CA ILE A 230 13.40 11.18 19.86
C ILE A 230 14.79 11.45 20.46
N VAL A 231 15.19 12.73 20.56
CA VAL A 231 16.50 13.12 21.11
C VAL A 231 16.60 12.75 22.59
N ARG A 232 15.54 12.97 23.37
CA ARG A 232 15.52 12.62 24.80
C ARG A 232 15.58 11.11 25.02
N LEU A 233 14.79 10.32 24.30
CA LEU A 233 14.79 8.86 24.41
C LEU A 233 16.14 8.26 23.99
N ARG A 234 16.78 8.82 22.95
CA ARG A 234 18.14 8.41 22.55
C ARG A 234 19.15 8.60 23.69
N LYS A 235 19.14 9.77 24.34
CA LYS A 235 20.00 10.05 25.50
C LYS A 235 19.72 9.09 26.67
N VAL A 236 18.45 8.69 26.87
CA VAL A 236 18.10 7.67 27.87
C VAL A 236 18.74 6.34 27.52
N VAL A 237 18.56 5.85 26.29
CA VAL A 237 19.16 4.59 25.83
C VAL A 237 20.68 4.57 26.02
N GLU A 238 21.37 5.63 25.59
CA GLU A 238 22.82 5.77 25.74
C GLU A 238 23.27 5.70 27.21
N LYS A 239 22.52 6.35 28.12
CA LYS A 239 22.81 6.34 29.56
C LYS A 239 22.50 4.99 30.21
N VAL A 240 21.43 4.32 29.83
CA VAL A 240 21.07 3.01 30.39
C VAL A 240 22.11 1.96 30.01
N HIS A 241 22.68 2.01 28.79
CA HIS A 241 23.81 1.13 28.43
C HIS A 241 25.05 1.35 29.29
N ALA A 242 25.21 2.53 29.92
CA ALA A 242 26.34 2.85 30.78
C ALA A 242 26.09 2.61 32.29
N GLN A 243 24.84 2.43 32.72
CA GLN A 243 24.44 2.34 34.13
C GLN A 243 23.88 0.94 34.45
N LYS A 244 24.57 0.18 35.31
CA LYS A 244 24.12 -1.17 35.73
C LYS A 244 22.86 -1.18 36.60
N ASP A 245 22.51 -0.06 37.24
CA ASP A 245 21.42 0.02 38.23
C ASP A 245 20.08 0.55 37.68
N SER A 246 19.93 0.67 36.35
CA SER A 246 18.65 1.10 35.75
C SER A 246 17.62 -0.04 35.78
N LEU A 247 16.37 0.29 36.12
CA LEU A 247 15.23 -0.63 36.07
C LEU A 247 14.63 -0.72 34.65
N LEU A 248 15.00 0.21 33.74
CA LEU A 248 14.61 0.19 32.34
C LEU A 248 15.18 -1.05 31.63
N CYS A 249 14.35 -1.73 30.85
CA CYS A 249 14.71 -2.99 30.22
C CYS A 249 15.10 -2.76 28.77
N VAL A 250 16.40 -2.64 28.54
CA VAL A 250 16.98 -2.38 27.22
C VAL A 250 17.23 -3.70 26.50
N ASN A 251 16.15 -4.33 26.03
CA ASN A 251 16.20 -5.66 25.43
C ASN A 251 16.87 -5.61 24.04
N SER A 252 18.15 -5.98 23.98
CA SER A 252 18.96 -5.98 22.75
C SER A 252 18.34 -6.74 21.57
N ARG A 253 17.49 -7.75 21.82
CA ARG A 253 16.75 -8.48 20.76
C ARG A 253 15.61 -7.65 20.15
N LYS A 254 15.01 -6.76 20.94
CA LYS A 254 13.95 -5.82 20.53
C LYS A 254 14.50 -4.43 20.17
N ALA A 255 15.83 -4.28 20.09
CA ALA A 255 16.47 -3.04 19.65
C ALA A 255 15.81 -2.55 18.36
N PRO A 256 15.60 -1.22 18.20
CA PRO A 256 15.03 -0.70 16.99
C PRO A 256 15.90 -1.19 15.83
N THR A 257 15.33 -2.02 14.96
CA THR A 257 15.83 -2.19 13.60
C THR A 257 15.52 -0.88 12.90
N HIS A 258 16.29 0.14 13.23
CA HIS A 258 16.28 1.36 12.46
C HIS A 258 16.39 0.93 10.99
N ASN A 259 15.65 1.58 10.08
CA ASN A 259 16.13 1.74 8.71
C ASN A 259 17.33 2.71 8.69
N THR A 260 18.23 2.55 9.65
CA THR A 260 19.63 2.66 9.41
C THR A 260 20.04 1.25 9.03
N LYS A 261 20.54 1.08 7.81
CA LYS A 261 21.86 0.46 7.75
C LYS A 261 22.78 1.28 8.66
N LEU A 262 22.73 1.03 9.97
CA LEU A 262 23.86 1.23 10.84
C LEU A 262 24.73 0.06 10.43
N LEU A 263 25.78 0.36 9.65
CA LEU A 263 26.84 -0.59 9.41
C LEU A 263 27.16 -1.31 10.72
N SER A 264 27.33 -2.63 10.61
CA SER A 264 27.66 -3.48 11.75
C SER A 264 28.69 -2.79 12.65
N LYS A 265 28.54 -2.87 13.98
CA LYS A 265 29.52 -2.31 14.93
C LYS A 265 30.95 -2.86 14.76
N LYS A 266 31.18 -3.82 13.87
CA LYS A 266 32.52 -4.19 13.39
C LYS A 266 33.16 -3.07 12.54
N ASN A 267 32.35 -2.27 11.86
CA ASN A 267 32.72 -1.11 11.04
C ASN A 267 31.64 -0.01 11.17
N GLY A 268 31.43 0.58 12.35
CA GLY A 268 30.51 1.70 12.49
C GLY A 268 30.79 2.77 11.43
N LEU A 269 29.75 3.42 10.86
CA LEU A 269 29.94 4.63 10.07
C LEU A 269 30.83 5.56 10.93
N PRO A 270 32.03 5.93 10.46
CA PRO A 270 32.91 6.76 11.27
C PRO A 270 32.11 7.99 11.68
N LEU A 271 32.14 8.32 12.98
CA LEU A 271 31.72 9.63 13.47
C LEU A 271 32.16 10.66 12.43
N ARG A 272 31.28 11.59 12.04
CA ARG A 272 31.71 12.81 11.34
C ARG A 272 32.59 13.57 12.33
N VAL A 273 33.82 13.10 12.51
CA VAL A 273 34.89 13.81 13.21
C VAL A 273 34.98 15.12 12.45
N GLY A 274 34.82 16.24 13.16
CA GLY A 274 34.93 17.58 12.61
C GLY A 274 36.35 17.87 12.16
N ILE A 275 36.82 17.18 11.12
CA ILE A 275 38.07 17.49 10.43
C ILE A 275 37.79 18.78 9.69
N ASP A 276 38.47 19.83 10.11
CA ASP A 276 38.47 21.10 9.41
C ASP A 276 39.40 21.01 8.20
N TYR A 277 38.82 20.74 7.03
CA TYR A 277 39.57 20.65 5.78
C TYR A 277 40.09 22.01 5.31
N SER A 278 39.49 23.12 5.79
CA SER A 278 39.85 24.47 5.37
C SER A 278 41.23 24.91 5.88
N SER A 279 41.69 24.31 6.99
CA SER A 279 42.99 24.57 7.62
C SER A 279 44.06 23.51 7.30
N MET A 280 43.76 22.51 6.46
CA MET A 280 44.76 21.53 6.05
C MET A 280 45.81 22.17 5.14
N THR A 281 47.04 21.66 5.14
CA THR A 281 48.12 22.09 4.22
C THR A 281 48.33 21.12 3.07
N ILE A 282 47.39 20.19 2.86
CA ILE A 282 47.54 19.08 1.92
C ILE A 282 46.91 19.45 0.57
N GLY A 283 47.75 19.73 -0.42
CA GLY A 283 47.36 19.85 -1.83
C GLY A 283 46.19 20.80 -2.07
N ASN A 284 45.17 20.29 -2.77
CA ASN A 284 43.97 21.03 -3.15
C ASN A 284 42.82 20.88 -2.14
N ILE A 285 42.99 20.10 -1.07
CA ILE A 285 41.94 19.81 -0.09
C ILE A 285 41.30 21.07 0.52
N PRO A 286 42.06 22.10 0.91
CA PRO A 286 41.46 23.34 1.45
C PRO A 286 40.60 24.07 0.43
N LEU A 287 41.00 24.08 -0.84
CA LEU A 287 40.21 24.68 -1.92
C LEU A 287 38.93 23.89 -2.17
N ILE A 288 39.04 22.55 -2.25
CA ILE A 288 37.89 21.66 -2.41
C ILE A 288 36.92 21.85 -1.24
N SER A 289 37.41 22.04 -0.01
CA SER A 289 36.56 22.21 1.18
C SER A 289 35.66 23.44 1.14
N LYS A 290 36.01 24.46 0.34
CA LYS A 290 35.19 25.66 0.10
C LYS A 290 34.00 25.40 -0.83
N GLY A 291 33.83 24.18 -1.35
CA GLY A 291 32.76 23.85 -2.29
C GLY A 291 32.86 24.68 -3.57
N PHE A 292 31.72 25.14 -4.09
CA PHE A 292 31.64 25.90 -5.35
C PHE A 292 32.47 27.19 -5.36
N GLU A 293 32.68 27.83 -4.20
CA GLU A 293 33.51 29.06 -4.10
C GLU A 293 34.98 28.80 -4.45
N GLY A 294 35.49 27.60 -4.17
CA GLY A 294 36.87 27.21 -4.49
C GLY A 294 37.06 26.68 -5.91
N LEU A 295 35.97 26.51 -6.68
CA LEU A 295 35.98 25.74 -7.91
C LEU A 295 36.79 26.41 -9.04
N SER A 296 36.63 27.72 -9.25
CA SER A 296 37.35 28.45 -10.31
C SER A 296 38.87 28.41 -10.12
N GLU A 297 39.32 28.57 -8.87
CA GLU A 297 40.73 28.45 -8.52
C GLU A 297 41.23 27.00 -8.69
N LEU A 298 40.43 26.02 -8.30
CA LEU A 298 40.76 24.60 -8.46
C LEU A 298 40.90 24.22 -9.93
N LYS A 299 39.99 24.68 -10.80
CA LYS A 299 40.07 24.47 -12.25
C LYS A 299 41.40 24.97 -12.81
N ARG A 300 41.81 26.19 -12.45
CA ARG A 300 43.10 26.76 -12.87
C ARG A 300 44.28 25.92 -12.40
N ARG A 301 44.28 25.45 -11.14
CA ARG A 301 45.36 24.61 -10.60
C ARG A 301 45.47 23.25 -11.27
N LEU A 302 44.34 22.71 -11.74
CA LEU A 302 44.30 21.43 -12.44
C LEU A 302 44.51 21.57 -13.95
N GLY A 303 44.63 22.79 -14.48
CA GLY A 303 44.71 23.07 -15.92
C GLY A 303 43.42 22.73 -16.68
N LEU A 304 42.27 22.80 -15.99
CA LEU A 304 40.94 22.52 -16.55
C LEU A 304 40.22 23.78 -17.04
N ASP A 305 40.83 24.95 -16.84
CA ASP A 305 40.35 26.27 -17.26
C ASP A 305 40.46 26.50 -18.78
N ASN A 306 41.36 25.79 -19.46
CA ASN A 306 41.55 25.84 -20.92
C ASN A 306 40.94 24.63 -21.66
N GLN A 307 40.00 23.89 -21.04
CA GLN A 307 39.25 22.86 -21.76
C GLN A 307 38.19 23.53 -22.63
N ASP A 308 38.51 23.75 -23.90
CA ASP A 308 37.65 24.45 -24.87
C ASP A 308 36.34 23.72 -25.18
N ASP A 309 36.28 22.40 -24.97
CA ASP A 309 35.12 21.58 -25.34
C ASP A 309 34.32 21.09 -24.12
N LEU A 310 33.00 21.30 -24.15
CA LEU A 310 32.06 20.64 -23.22
C LEU A 310 32.18 19.11 -23.36
N CYS A 311 32.41 18.43 -22.25
CA CYS A 311 32.43 16.97 -22.24
C CYS A 311 31.00 16.45 -22.18
N TYR A 312 30.51 16.05 -23.33
CA TYR A 312 29.18 15.52 -23.48
C TYR A 312 29.13 14.02 -23.15
N ILE A 313 28.41 13.66 -22.08
CA ILE A 313 28.36 12.27 -21.60
C ILE A 313 26.92 11.85 -21.33
N ASP A 314 26.57 10.63 -21.74
CA ASP A 314 25.31 9.98 -21.39
C ASP A 314 25.20 9.79 -19.86
N ARG A 315 24.01 10.03 -19.29
CA ARG A 315 23.77 10.02 -17.84
C ARG A 315 24.35 8.79 -17.12
N ASP A 316 24.17 7.60 -17.70
CA ASP A 316 24.60 6.35 -17.06
C ASP A 316 26.14 6.23 -17.03
N ASP A 317 26.82 6.93 -17.93
CA ASP A 317 28.26 6.92 -18.12
C ASP A 317 28.99 8.02 -17.34
N ILE A 318 28.31 9.09 -16.92
CA ILE A 318 28.92 10.18 -16.12
C ILE A 318 29.59 9.63 -14.86
N ARG A 319 28.93 8.72 -14.13
CA ARG A 319 29.52 8.11 -12.93
C ARG A 319 30.76 7.28 -13.24
N GLN A 320 30.78 6.57 -14.37
CA GLN A 320 31.93 5.78 -14.77
C GLN A 320 33.08 6.70 -15.20
N PHE A 321 32.77 7.74 -15.99
CA PHE A 321 33.72 8.77 -16.41
C PHE A 321 34.38 9.45 -15.20
N LEU A 322 33.58 9.88 -14.21
CA LEU A 322 34.11 10.50 -13.00
C LEU A 322 35.08 9.57 -12.27
N LYS A 323 34.75 8.27 -12.15
CA LYS A 323 35.62 7.29 -11.47
C LYS A 323 36.96 7.08 -12.14
N LYS A 324 37.09 7.36 -13.43
CA LYS A 324 38.35 7.27 -14.18
C LYS A 324 39.29 8.45 -13.93
N GLN A 325 38.76 9.57 -13.40
CA GLN A 325 39.56 10.77 -13.13
C GLN A 325 40.61 10.51 -12.05
N ASN A 326 41.81 11.05 -12.25
CA ASN A 326 42.94 10.81 -11.37
C ASN A 326 42.75 11.49 -10.01
N LEU A 327 42.44 10.68 -8.99
CA LEU A 327 42.15 11.19 -7.65
C LEU A 327 43.38 11.81 -6.96
N LYS A 328 44.60 11.36 -7.27
CA LYS A 328 45.85 11.95 -6.74
C LYS A 328 46.03 13.37 -7.26
N GLN A 329 45.84 13.55 -8.57
CA GLN A 329 45.92 14.86 -9.21
C GLN A 329 44.86 15.81 -8.66
N LEU A 330 43.61 15.35 -8.53
CA LEU A 330 42.52 16.14 -7.97
C LEU A 330 42.83 16.65 -6.56
N LEU A 331 43.29 15.76 -5.67
CA LEU A 331 43.61 16.11 -4.28
C LEU A 331 44.94 16.85 -4.14
N GLY A 332 45.80 16.85 -5.16
CA GLY A 332 47.12 17.46 -5.13
C GLY A 332 48.11 16.72 -4.22
N VAL A 333 48.11 15.39 -4.27
CA VAL A 333 48.98 14.55 -3.43
C VAL A 333 49.87 13.68 -4.33
N GLU A 334 51.19 13.72 -4.12
CA GLU A 334 52.16 12.94 -4.89
C GLU A 334 52.34 11.51 -4.36
N ALA A 335 52.21 11.32 -3.05
CA ALA A 335 52.43 10.03 -2.40
C ALA A 335 51.21 9.11 -2.48
N ASP A 336 51.46 7.82 -2.73
CA ASP A 336 50.45 6.77 -2.76
C ASP A 336 49.84 6.51 -1.38
N ARG A 337 50.66 6.65 -0.33
CA ARG A 337 50.27 6.45 1.06
C ARG A 337 50.64 7.65 1.91
N PHE A 338 49.70 8.07 2.75
CA PHE A 338 49.83 9.24 3.63
C PHE A 338 48.89 9.10 4.83
N TYR A 339 48.88 10.07 5.74
CA TYR A 339 47.92 10.12 6.83
C TYR A 339 46.49 10.14 6.28
N CYS A 340 45.59 9.35 6.85
CA CYS A 340 44.22 9.34 6.38
C CYS A 340 43.60 10.74 6.49
N ILE A 341 43.10 11.30 5.38
CA ILE A 341 42.45 12.63 5.39
C ILE A 341 41.06 12.60 6.03
N PHE A 342 40.49 11.41 6.24
CA PHE A 342 39.15 11.23 6.81
C PHE A 342 39.16 10.70 8.25
N HIS A 343 40.34 10.44 8.83
CA HIS A 343 40.47 10.05 10.23
C HIS A 343 41.83 10.45 10.80
N ASN A 344 41.85 10.92 12.05
CA ASN A 344 43.08 11.22 12.76
C ASN A 344 43.80 9.91 13.12
N SER A 345 44.71 9.48 12.25
CA SER A 345 45.52 8.27 12.45
C SER A 345 46.83 8.59 13.14
N THR A 346 47.27 7.70 14.03
CA THR A 346 48.66 7.67 14.49
C THR A 346 49.60 7.03 13.46
N ASN A 347 49.07 6.38 12.40
CA ASN A 347 49.86 5.77 11.34
C ASN A 347 49.94 6.70 10.10
N SER A 348 51.16 7.08 9.74
CA SER A 348 51.51 7.95 8.61
C SER A 348 51.21 7.37 7.22
N THR A 349 50.87 6.07 7.15
CA THR A 349 50.56 5.36 5.90
C THR A 349 49.12 4.81 5.88
N SER A 350 48.26 5.37 6.73
CA SER A 350 46.90 4.87 6.94
C SER A 350 45.94 5.14 5.78
N GLY A 351 46.10 6.23 5.04
CA GLY A 351 45.39 6.54 3.81
C GLY A 351 46.17 6.09 2.58
N ASN A 352 45.46 5.61 1.57
CA ASN A 352 46.03 5.11 0.32
C ASN A 352 45.13 5.51 -0.87
N ILE A 353 45.72 6.05 -1.94
CA ILE A 353 45.05 6.27 -3.22
C ILE A 353 45.63 5.33 -4.27
N TYR A 354 44.79 4.52 -4.88
CA TYR A 354 45.22 3.51 -5.85
C TYR A 354 44.25 3.37 -7.03
N PRO A 355 44.76 3.02 -8.22
CA PRO A 355 43.93 2.64 -9.36
C PRO A 355 43.48 1.17 -9.28
N PHE A 356 42.29 0.87 -9.76
CA PHE A 356 41.75 -0.49 -9.94
C PHE A 356 40.85 -0.50 -11.18
N ASP A 357 41.20 -1.32 -12.19
CA ASP A 357 40.38 -1.54 -13.39
C ASP A 357 40.01 -0.22 -14.09
N ASP A 358 41.00 0.66 -14.31
CA ASP A 358 40.90 2.03 -14.86
C ASP A 358 40.28 3.12 -13.96
N LYS A 359 39.90 2.78 -12.72
CA LYS A 359 39.22 3.69 -11.78
C LYS A 359 40.07 4.01 -10.58
N TRP A 360 39.88 5.19 -10.00
CA TRP A 360 40.61 5.63 -8.82
C TRP A 360 39.78 5.49 -7.54
N PHE A 361 40.42 4.97 -6.50
CA PHE A 361 39.81 4.80 -5.18
C PHE A 361 40.71 5.32 -4.07
N TYR A 362 40.08 5.83 -3.02
CA TYR A 362 40.72 6.16 -1.76
C TYR A 362 40.34 5.08 -0.73
N LYS A 363 41.33 4.56 0.01
CA LYS A 363 41.10 3.59 1.10
C LYS A 363 41.90 3.95 2.33
N CYS A 364 41.27 3.83 3.50
CA CYS A 364 41.98 3.79 4.76
C CYS A 364 42.19 2.35 5.23
N HIS A 365 43.42 2.00 5.60
CA HIS A 365 43.78 0.68 6.10
C HIS A 365 43.60 0.53 7.62
N SER A 366 43.17 1.58 8.32
CA SER A 366 42.83 1.51 9.74
C SER A 366 41.51 0.76 9.94
N SER A 367 41.53 -0.26 10.80
CA SER A 367 40.35 -1.03 11.21
C SER A 367 39.28 -0.17 11.90
N ARG A 368 39.61 1.05 12.32
CA ARG A 368 38.70 2.00 12.99
C ARG A 368 38.10 3.05 12.07
N CYS A 369 38.50 3.10 10.79
CA CYS A 369 38.08 4.14 9.85
C CYS A 369 37.00 3.65 8.87
N GLY A 370 37.18 2.47 8.27
CA GLY A 370 36.22 1.88 7.32
C GLY A 370 36.05 2.65 6.01
N VAL A 371 36.93 3.62 5.73
CA VAL A 371 36.84 4.45 4.52
C VAL A 371 37.32 3.68 3.29
N HIS A 372 36.43 3.58 2.31
CA HIS A 372 36.70 3.10 0.95
C HIS A 372 35.78 3.88 0.00
N TYR A 373 36.34 4.86 -0.70
CA TYR A 373 35.59 5.87 -1.43
C TYR A 373 36.05 5.99 -2.88
N ASP A 374 35.10 6.23 -3.77
CA ASP A 374 35.38 6.77 -5.10
C ASP A 374 35.48 8.31 -5.05
N ILE A 375 35.71 8.93 -6.21
CA ILE A 375 35.82 10.39 -6.34
C ILE A 375 34.59 11.15 -5.80
N VAL A 376 33.38 10.64 -6.02
CA VAL A 376 32.13 11.31 -5.63
C VAL A 376 32.03 11.33 -4.12
N GLN A 377 32.26 10.18 -3.49
CA GLN A 377 32.26 10.06 -2.03
C GLN A 377 33.40 10.85 -1.38
N THR A 378 34.57 10.92 -2.03
CA THR A 378 35.70 11.73 -1.55
C THR A 378 35.33 13.20 -1.50
N ILE A 379 34.76 13.74 -2.58
CA ILE A 379 34.32 15.14 -2.67
C ILE A 379 33.16 15.43 -1.71
N GLU A 380 32.16 14.55 -1.62
CA GLU A 380 31.05 14.67 -0.66
C GLU A 380 31.58 14.88 0.78
N ARG A 381 32.64 14.15 1.15
CA ARG A 381 33.18 14.15 2.50
C ARG A 381 34.05 15.38 2.79
N ILE A 382 34.81 15.87 1.82
CA ILE A 382 35.65 17.07 1.97
C ILE A 382 34.80 18.35 1.94
N THR A 383 33.90 18.47 0.96
CA THR A 383 33.01 19.64 0.78
C THR A 383 31.89 19.71 1.81
N ARG A 384 31.53 18.57 2.41
CA ARG A 384 30.34 18.39 3.27
C ARG A 384 29.01 18.70 2.56
N LEU A 385 29.01 18.77 1.22
CA LEU A 385 27.80 18.91 0.42
C LEU A 385 27.00 17.60 0.40
N PRO A 386 25.67 17.64 0.25
CA PRO A 386 24.88 16.46 -0.07
C PRO A 386 25.39 15.78 -1.35
N ILE A 387 25.28 14.45 -1.44
CA ILE A 387 25.84 13.66 -2.55
C ILE A 387 25.45 14.15 -3.96
N HIS A 388 24.23 14.67 -4.14
CA HIS A 388 23.79 15.22 -5.43
C HIS A 388 24.51 16.53 -5.77
N LYS A 389 24.77 17.40 -4.79
CA LYS A 389 25.57 18.63 -4.98
C LYS A 389 27.05 18.33 -5.18
N ALA A 390 27.59 17.30 -4.54
CA ALA A 390 28.95 16.83 -4.80
C ALA A 390 29.10 16.28 -6.24
N PHE A 391 28.05 15.64 -6.75
CA PHE A 391 27.98 15.20 -8.14
C PHE A 391 27.91 16.39 -9.12
N ASP A 392 27.07 17.40 -8.82
CA ASP A 392 26.99 18.65 -9.60
C ASP A 392 28.33 19.40 -9.62
N TYR A 393 28.99 19.50 -8.46
CA TYR A 393 30.34 20.08 -8.33
C TYR A 393 31.34 19.40 -9.26
N LEU A 394 31.32 18.06 -9.31
CA LEU A 394 32.20 17.29 -10.18
C LEU A 394 31.85 17.46 -11.67
N LYS A 395 30.56 17.56 -12.02
CA LYS A 395 30.16 17.89 -13.40
C LYS A 395 30.68 19.25 -13.81
N GLU A 396 30.58 20.26 -12.94
CA GLU A 396 31.07 21.59 -13.23
C GLU A 396 32.60 21.64 -13.31
N LEU A 397 33.31 20.92 -12.42
CA LEU A 397 34.78 20.82 -12.40
C LEU A 397 35.34 20.30 -13.73
N TYR A 398 34.75 19.23 -14.26
CA TYR A 398 35.19 18.56 -15.49
C TYR A 398 34.40 19.00 -16.73
N ASN A 399 33.65 20.12 -16.65
CA ASN A 399 32.86 20.68 -17.75
C ASN A 399 31.92 19.65 -18.44
N ILE A 400 31.22 18.83 -17.65
CA ILE A 400 30.36 17.75 -18.13
C ILE A 400 28.93 18.26 -18.36
N ALA A 401 28.47 18.24 -19.61
CA ALA A 401 27.06 18.36 -19.95
C ALA A 401 26.42 16.99 -20.19
N GLU A 402 25.22 16.81 -19.66
CA GLU A 402 24.40 15.63 -19.93
C GLU A 402 23.73 15.83 -21.29
N ILE A 403 24.06 14.99 -22.30
CA ILE A 403 23.29 14.99 -23.56
C ILE A 403 21.96 14.29 -23.29
N LYS A 404 20.86 15.00 -23.57
CA LYS A 404 19.57 14.39 -23.82
C LYS A 404 19.14 14.75 -25.23
N THR A 405 18.56 13.79 -25.95
CA THR A 405 17.90 14.05 -27.23
C THR A 405 16.64 14.88 -27.01
N ASP A 406 16.21 15.64 -28.02
CA ASP A 406 14.96 16.43 -27.96
C ASP A 406 13.76 15.53 -27.61
N TRP A 407 13.73 14.32 -28.17
CA TRP A 407 12.73 13.31 -27.85
C TRP A 407 12.75 12.91 -26.37
N GLN A 408 13.93 12.67 -25.78
CA GLN A 408 14.02 12.34 -24.35
C GLN A 408 13.51 13.48 -23.47
N LEU A 409 13.87 14.72 -23.79
CA LEU A 409 13.41 15.90 -23.06
C LEU A 409 11.89 16.03 -23.15
N ASP A 410 11.33 15.78 -24.33
CA ASP A 410 9.90 15.87 -24.56
C ASP A 410 9.13 14.77 -23.81
N GLN A 411 9.62 13.53 -23.85
CA GLN A 411 9.01 12.42 -23.13
C GLN A 411 9.13 12.54 -21.61
N GLU A 412 10.25 13.07 -21.09
CA GLU A 412 10.37 13.39 -19.66
C GLU A 412 9.32 14.41 -19.24
N ARG A 413 9.15 15.50 -20.00
CA ARG A 413 8.13 16.53 -19.73
C ARG A 413 6.71 15.96 -19.77
N LEU A 414 6.40 15.15 -20.79
CA LEU A 414 5.11 14.48 -20.92
C LEU A 414 4.78 13.63 -19.70
N ILE A 415 5.74 12.79 -19.28
CA ILE A 415 5.56 11.88 -18.14
C ILE A 415 5.43 12.66 -16.83
N GLU A 416 6.26 13.68 -16.62
CA GLU A 416 6.18 14.53 -15.42
C GLU A 416 4.84 15.26 -15.32
N PHE A 417 4.38 15.83 -16.43
CA PHE A 417 3.06 16.48 -16.50
C PHE A 417 1.92 15.50 -16.20
N ASN A 418 1.95 14.31 -16.79
CA ASN A 418 0.97 13.27 -16.50
C ASN A 418 0.97 12.86 -15.02
N ILE A 419 2.14 12.69 -14.40
CA ILE A 419 2.25 12.32 -12.98
C ILE A 419 1.64 13.42 -12.10
N GLU A 420 2.03 14.68 -12.30
CA GLU A 420 1.49 15.81 -11.55
C GLU A 420 -0.04 15.89 -11.70
N PHE A 421 -0.53 15.74 -12.93
CA PHE A 421 -1.95 15.73 -13.24
C PHE A 421 -2.71 14.57 -12.55
N LEU A 422 -2.15 13.36 -12.57
CA LEU A 422 -2.71 12.20 -11.87
C LEU A 422 -2.70 12.35 -10.36
N GLU A 423 -1.69 12.99 -9.78
CA GLU A 423 -1.64 13.27 -8.34
C GLU A 423 -2.74 14.25 -7.91
N ARG A 424 -3.07 15.22 -8.77
CA ARG A 424 -4.16 16.17 -8.55
C ARG A 424 -5.54 15.51 -8.52
N PHE A 425 -5.79 14.44 -9.29
CA PHE A 425 -7.07 13.69 -9.26
C PHE A 425 -7.51 13.27 -7.85
N LYS A 426 -6.58 13.15 -6.90
CA LYS A 426 -6.89 12.80 -5.51
C LYS A 426 -7.58 13.92 -4.74
N TYR A 427 -7.34 15.18 -5.08
CA TYR A 427 -7.73 16.34 -4.26
C TYR A 427 -8.48 17.44 -5.04
N ASP A 428 -8.31 17.52 -6.36
CA ASP A 428 -8.92 18.51 -7.23
C ASP A 428 -10.41 18.19 -7.44
N VAL A 429 -11.30 19.02 -6.88
CA VAL A 429 -12.75 18.78 -6.88
C VAL A 429 -13.33 18.99 -8.28
N ASP A 430 -12.92 20.05 -8.97
CA ASP A 430 -13.43 20.39 -10.30
C ASP A 430 -13.08 19.29 -11.31
N LEU A 431 -11.86 18.74 -11.22
CA LEU A 431 -11.44 17.62 -12.05
C LEU A 431 -12.28 16.35 -11.79
N GLN A 432 -12.65 16.11 -10.52
CA GLN A 432 -13.50 14.99 -10.15
C GLN A 432 -14.95 15.16 -10.60
N GLU A 433 -15.45 16.39 -10.64
CA GLU A 433 -16.79 16.71 -11.11
C GLU A 433 -16.89 16.66 -12.64
N ASN A 434 -15.82 17.04 -13.34
CA ASN A 434 -15.75 16.96 -14.80
C ASN A 434 -15.64 15.50 -15.30
N TYR A 435 -14.99 14.62 -14.53
CA TYR A 435 -14.77 13.22 -14.91
C TYR A 435 -15.21 12.24 -13.80
N PRO A 436 -16.52 12.17 -13.47
CA PRO A 436 -17.02 11.43 -12.31
C PRO A 436 -16.87 9.91 -12.43
N TYR A 437 -17.04 9.32 -13.63
CA TYR A 437 -16.91 7.87 -13.82
C TYR A 437 -15.44 7.44 -13.82
N LEU A 438 -14.55 8.19 -14.46
CA LEU A 438 -13.11 7.99 -14.44
C LEU A 438 -12.57 8.14 -13.01
N THR A 439 -13.01 9.17 -12.29
CA THR A 439 -12.67 9.38 -10.88
C THR A 439 -13.06 8.17 -10.03
N LYS A 440 -14.27 7.64 -10.25
CA LYS A 440 -14.74 6.42 -9.55
C LYS A 440 -13.83 5.22 -9.84
N PHE A 441 -13.35 5.06 -11.07
CA PHE A 441 -12.39 4.02 -11.42
C PHE A 441 -11.03 4.24 -10.72
N LEU A 442 -10.44 5.43 -10.84
CA LEU A 442 -9.13 5.77 -10.28
C LEU A 442 -9.09 5.66 -8.74
N LYS A 443 -10.19 6.00 -8.06
CA LYS A 443 -10.37 5.84 -6.60
C LYS A 443 -10.48 4.37 -6.16
N THR A 444 -10.65 3.42 -7.08
CA THR A 444 -10.62 2.01 -6.73
C THR A 444 -9.25 1.66 -6.14
N LYS A 445 -9.24 1.01 -4.96
CA LYS A 445 -8.04 0.79 -4.13
C LYS A 445 -6.79 0.43 -4.96
N GLY A 446 -5.80 1.31 -4.94
CA GLY A 446 -4.49 1.10 -5.57
C GLY A 446 -4.47 1.18 -7.10
N THR A 447 -5.49 1.77 -7.73
CA THR A 447 -5.55 1.92 -9.21
C THR A 447 -4.81 3.16 -9.66
N LEU A 448 -5.11 4.33 -9.07
CA LEU A 448 -4.37 5.57 -9.34
C LEU A 448 -2.87 5.43 -9.06
N GLY A 449 -2.51 4.86 -7.89
CA GLY A 449 -1.11 4.62 -7.55
C GLY A 449 -0.40 3.67 -8.51
N LEU A 450 -1.10 2.67 -9.05
CA LEU A 450 -0.55 1.77 -10.06
C LEU A 450 -0.27 2.54 -11.38
N LEU A 451 -1.18 3.41 -11.80
CA LEU A 451 -1.00 4.21 -13.02
C LEU A 451 0.18 5.18 -12.89
N ILE A 452 0.30 5.88 -11.76
CA ILE A 452 1.46 6.76 -11.46
C ILE A 452 2.76 5.94 -11.46
N GLN A 453 2.76 4.76 -10.85
CA GLN A 453 3.93 3.88 -10.83
C GLN A 453 4.36 3.42 -12.23
N ILE A 454 3.41 3.16 -13.13
CA ILE A 454 3.70 2.82 -14.53
C ILE A 454 4.45 3.98 -15.21
N HIS A 455 4.00 5.22 -15.00
CA HIS A 455 4.67 6.42 -15.50
C HIS A 455 6.08 6.58 -14.90
N GLU A 456 6.25 6.33 -13.61
CA GLU A 456 7.56 6.39 -12.95
C GLU A 456 8.54 5.31 -13.44
N VAL A 457 8.04 4.11 -13.76
CA VAL A 457 8.84 3.08 -14.41
C VAL A 457 9.24 3.53 -15.82
N ALA A 458 8.33 4.14 -16.58
CA ALA A 458 8.61 4.71 -17.89
C ALA A 458 9.78 5.70 -17.80
N ARG A 459 9.67 6.68 -16.89
CA ARG A 459 10.67 7.72 -16.65
C ARG A 459 12.06 7.14 -16.37
N ARG A 460 12.14 6.12 -15.50
CA ARG A 460 13.41 5.44 -15.17
C ARG A 460 14.02 4.67 -16.33
N LYS A 461 13.21 4.24 -17.31
CA LYS A 461 13.66 3.45 -18.47
C LYS A 461 13.91 4.28 -19.72
N LEU A 462 13.49 5.55 -19.76
CA LEU A 462 13.73 6.46 -20.90
C LEU A 462 15.18 6.47 -21.43
N PRO A 463 16.23 6.52 -20.58
CA PRO A 463 17.61 6.50 -21.09
C PRO A 463 17.96 5.23 -21.87
N GLN A 464 17.39 4.09 -21.48
CA GLN A 464 17.60 2.82 -22.17
C GLN A 464 16.83 2.76 -23.49
N LEU A 465 15.62 3.33 -23.53
CA LEU A 465 14.77 3.39 -24.72
C LEU A 465 15.38 4.28 -25.80
N ALA A 466 15.96 5.42 -25.43
CA ALA A 466 16.58 6.35 -26.36
C ALA A 466 17.79 5.76 -27.11
N LYS A 467 18.41 4.71 -26.57
CA LYS A 467 19.53 3.99 -27.21
C LYS A 467 19.07 2.96 -28.24
N MET A 468 17.76 2.64 -28.28
CA MET A 468 17.21 1.65 -29.20
C MET A 468 16.98 2.31 -30.56
N ARG A 469 17.60 1.77 -31.61
CA ARG A 469 17.41 2.22 -32.99
C ARG A 469 16.01 1.82 -33.49
N ASN A 470 15.38 2.68 -34.29
CA ASN A 470 14.09 2.44 -34.97
C ASN A 470 12.84 2.42 -34.06
N MET A 471 12.70 3.37 -33.13
CA MET A 471 11.39 3.67 -32.56
C MET A 471 10.67 4.68 -33.45
N ASP A 472 9.74 4.21 -34.30
CA ASP A 472 8.82 5.08 -35.06
C ASP A 472 7.69 5.64 -34.18
N SER A 473 7.58 5.19 -32.91
CA SER A 473 6.58 5.72 -31.98
C SER A 473 7.02 7.05 -31.40
N SER A 474 6.17 8.08 -31.54
CA SER A 474 6.43 9.40 -30.95
C SER A 474 6.52 9.37 -29.43
N ASN A 475 5.91 8.38 -28.76
CA ASN A 475 5.82 8.33 -27.31
C ASN A 475 6.66 7.22 -26.65
N ALA A 476 6.90 7.36 -25.35
CA ALA A 476 7.69 6.45 -24.54
C ALA A 476 6.98 5.10 -24.34
N ILE A 477 7.66 4.00 -24.67
CA ILE A 477 7.16 2.64 -24.50
C ILE A 477 7.77 1.99 -23.25
N VAL A 478 6.93 1.55 -22.32
CA VAL A 478 7.34 0.86 -21.09
C VAL A 478 7.31 -0.64 -21.29
N PHE A 479 8.46 -1.29 -21.10
CA PHE A 479 8.51 -2.74 -20.93
C PHE A 479 8.06 -3.12 -19.52
N ALA A 480 7.01 -3.93 -19.41
CA ALA A 480 6.62 -4.43 -18.11
C ALA A 480 5.98 -5.82 -18.21
N PRO A 481 6.75 -6.90 -17.98
CA PRO A 481 6.17 -8.01 -17.25
C PRO A 481 5.75 -7.40 -15.91
N MET A 482 4.45 -7.13 -15.73
CA MET A 482 3.91 -6.47 -14.54
C MET A 482 4.32 -7.17 -13.24
N ARG A 483 4.58 -8.48 -13.33
CA ARG A 483 5.24 -9.23 -12.26
C ARG A 483 6.58 -8.64 -11.83
N LYS A 484 7.48 -8.30 -12.77
CA LYS A 484 8.76 -7.63 -12.47
C LYS A 484 8.55 -6.20 -11.97
N VAL A 485 7.59 -5.46 -12.53
CA VAL A 485 7.25 -4.12 -12.02
C VAL A 485 6.77 -4.20 -10.57
N ILE A 486 5.91 -5.16 -10.25
CA ILE A 486 5.39 -5.39 -8.89
C ILE A 486 6.50 -5.94 -7.97
N GLU A 487 7.35 -6.85 -8.42
CA GLU A 487 8.50 -7.39 -7.68
C GLU A 487 9.59 -6.33 -7.43
N GLU A 488 9.81 -5.39 -8.36
CA GLU A 488 10.74 -4.26 -8.19
C GLU A 488 10.19 -3.18 -7.24
N LEU A 489 8.86 -3.08 -7.10
CA LEU A 489 8.18 -2.05 -6.28
C LEU A 489 7.78 -2.55 -4.88
N LEU A 490 7.49 -3.84 -4.73
CA LEU A 490 7.15 -4.47 -3.46
C LEU A 490 8.27 -5.44 -3.10
N SER A 491 9.10 -5.07 -2.13
CA SER A 491 10.23 -5.86 -1.62
C SER A 491 9.83 -7.15 -0.89
N GLU A 492 8.68 -7.75 -1.20
CA GLU A 492 8.16 -8.98 -0.59
C GLU A 492 7.45 -9.88 -1.62
N ASN A 493 7.47 -11.19 -1.37
CA ASN A 493 6.74 -12.24 -2.10
C ASN A 493 5.24 -11.92 -2.21
N SER A 494 4.87 -11.18 -3.24
CA SER A 494 3.51 -10.70 -3.48
C SER A 494 2.61 -11.87 -3.91
N ASP A 495 1.45 -12.05 -3.26
CA ASP A 495 0.46 -13.08 -3.63
C ASP A 495 0.09 -12.95 -5.13
N ILE A 496 0.13 -14.07 -5.86
CA ILE A 496 -0.21 -14.17 -7.29
C ILE A 496 -1.60 -13.59 -7.61
N ARG A 497 -2.54 -13.62 -6.65
CA ARG A 497 -3.87 -13.02 -6.78
C ARG A 497 -3.83 -11.49 -6.86
N ASN A 498 -2.89 -10.84 -6.19
CA ASN A 498 -2.73 -9.39 -6.25
C ASN A 498 -2.10 -8.97 -7.58
N ILE A 499 -1.14 -9.75 -8.09
CA ILE A 499 -0.54 -9.55 -9.42
C ILE A 499 -1.62 -9.65 -10.51
N ASN A 500 -2.44 -10.70 -10.49
CA ASN A 500 -3.53 -10.86 -11.45
C ASN A 500 -4.52 -9.69 -11.44
N LYS A 501 -4.89 -9.18 -10.24
CA LYS A 501 -5.77 -8.01 -10.12
C LYS A 501 -5.13 -6.73 -10.67
N ALA A 502 -3.84 -6.54 -10.46
CA ALA A 502 -3.11 -5.40 -11.03
C ALA A 502 -3.10 -5.48 -12.56
N ASN A 503 -2.84 -6.65 -13.13
CA ASN A 503 -2.87 -6.85 -14.58
C ASN A 503 -4.23 -6.52 -15.18
N THR A 504 -5.32 -7.00 -14.57
CA THR A 504 -6.66 -6.68 -15.08
C THR A 504 -6.96 -5.19 -15.03
N LYS A 505 -6.47 -4.46 -14.02
CA LYS A 505 -6.61 -3.00 -13.97
C LYS A 505 -5.85 -2.30 -15.09
N VAL A 506 -4.64 -2.75 -15.42
CA VAL A 506 -3.88 -2.19 -16.55
C VAL A 506 -4.61 -2.42 -17.86
N VAL A 507 -5.17 -3.61 -18.07
CA VAL A 507 -6.01 -3.90 -19.24
C VAL A 507 -7.23 -2.98 -19.30
N ILE A 508 -7.85 -2.67 -18.15
CA ILE A 508 -8.95 -1.69 -18.09
C ILE A 508 -8.46 -0.26 -18.35
N MET A 509 -7.24 0.10 -17.93
CA MET A 509 -6.64 1.40 -18.27
C MET A 509 -6.42 1.54 -19.78
N ILE A 510 -6.06 0.45 -20.47
CA ILE A 510 -5.96 0.41 -21.95
C ILE A 510 -7.34 0.59 -22.59
N PHE A 511 -8.34 -0.12 -22.06
CA PHE A 511 -9.73 0.06 -22.48
C PHE A 511 -10.20 1.52 -22.31
N MET A 512 -9.81 2.16 -21.22
CA MET A 512 -10.10 3.58 -20.93
C MET A 512 -9.13 4.57 -21.60
N TYR A 513 -8.26 4.14 -22.52
CA TYR A 513 -7.31 5.01 -23.23
C TYR A 513 -6.30 5.76 -22.36
N LEU A 514 -6.15 5.38 -21.09
CA LEU A 514 -5.13 5.93 -20.18
C LEU A 514 -3.73 5.39 -20.49
N LEU A 515 -3.66 4.27 -21.22
CA LEU A 515 -2.46 3.62 -21.73
C LEU A 515 -2.79 3.06 -23.11
N ASN A 516 -1.78 2.94 -23.97
CA ASN A 516 -1.89 2.19 -25.22
C ASN A 516 -1.16 0.85 -25.08
N CYS A 517 -1.71 -0.22 -25.66
CA CYS A 517 -0.99 -1.49 -25.78
C CYS A 517 -0.29 -1.53 -27.13
N VAL A 518 0.99 -1.88 -27.14
CA VAL A 518 1.77 -2.02 -28.39
C VAL A 518 1.84 -3.50 -28.75
N GLY A 519 1.48 -3.83 -30.00
CA GLY A 519 1.57 -5.19 -30.55
C GLY A 519 3.03 -5.65 -30.62
N ILE A 520 3.28 -6.96 -30.52
CA ILE A 520 4.65 -7.50 -30.55
C ILE A 520 5.34 -7.18 -31.87
N ASP A 521 4.59 -7.30 -32.96
CA ASP A 521 4.95 -6.97 -34.34
C ASP A 521 5.36 -5.50 -34.53
N GLN A 522 4.85 -4.60 -33.68
CA GLN A 522 5.12 -3.16 -33.73
C GLN A 522 6.35 -2.76 -32.89
N LEU A 523 6.96 -3.69 -32.15
CA LEU A 523 8.13 -3.41 -31.31
C LEU A 523 9.45 -3.60 -32.07
N PRO A 524 10.53 -2.89 -31.68
CA PRO A 524 11.86 -3.16 -32.21
C PRO A 524 12.34 -4.61 -31.96
N ASP A 525 13.14 -5.18 -32.88
CA ASP A 525 13.63 -6.57 -32.83
C ASP A 525 14.30 -6.98 -31.52
N GLU A 526 14.99 -6.05 -30.86
CA GLU A 526 15.60 -6.30 -29.56
C GLU A 526 14.55 -6.54 -28.46
N MET A 527 13.46 -5.77 -28.47
CA MET A 527 12.35 -5.91 -27.53
C MET A 527 11.56 -7.20 -27.81
N GLN A 528 11.30 -7.51 -29.07
CA GLN A 528 10.65 -8.76 -29.47
C GLN A 528 11.43 -9.98 -28.94
N ARG A 529 12.75 -10.01 -29.16
CA ARG A 529 13.62 -11.08 -28.64
C ARG A 529 13.58 -11.22 -27.12
N ARG A 530 13.53 -10.11 -26.38
CA ARG A 530 13.40 -10.12 -24.91
C ARG A 530 12.07 -10.70 -24.45
N ILE A 531 10.96 -10.40 -25.14
CA ILE A 531 9.65 -11.01 -24.86
C ILE A 531 9.73 -12.51 -25.08
N GLU A 532 10.24 -12.95 -26.22
CA GLU A 532 10.34 -14.37 -26.54
C GLU A 532 11.18 -15.13 -25.51
N GLN A 533 12.31 -14.55 -25.10
CA GLN A 533 13.17 -15.14 -24.07
C GLN A 533 12.42 -15.25 -22.73
N TYR A 534 11.76 -14.17 -22.30
CA TYR A 534 10.98 -14.17 -21.06
C TYR A 534 9.85 -15.21 -21.09
N GLN A 535 9.16 -15.33 -22.22
CA GLN A 535 8.12 -16.33 -22.41
C GLN A 535 8.70 -17.75 -22.41
N LYS A 536 9.84 -18.01 -23.08
CA LYS A 536 10.54 -19.31 -23.07
C LYS A 536 10.99 -19.72 -21.67
N GLU A 537 11.55 -18.80 -20.88
CA GLU A 537 11.95 -19.04 -19.49
C GLU A 537 10.75 -19.33 -18.59
N SER A 538 9.64 -18.63 -18.80
CA SER A 538 8.39 -18.83 -18.05
C SER A 538 7.71 -20.17 -18.36
N ARG A 539 7.90 -20.73 -19.58
CA ARG A 539 7.34 -22.04 -19.98
C ARG A 539 7.96 -23.21 -19.20
N LYS A 540 9.21 -23.10 -18.73
CA LYS A 540 9.88 -24.16 -17.95
C LYS A 540 9.24 -24.45 -16.58
N ASN A 541 8.45 -23.51 -16.04
CA ASN A 541 7.77 -23.66 -14.75
C ASN A 541 6.30 -24.13 -14.86
N SER A 542 5.91 -24.74 -15.99
CA SER A 542 4.62 -25.45 -16.20
C SER A 542 3.32 -24.65 -16.05
N ASN A 543 3.33 -23.31 -16.03
CA ASN A 543 2.10 -22.51 -16.07
C ASN A 543 2.37 -21.07 -16.53
N ILE A 544 2.26 -20.81 -17.84
CA ILE A 544 1.98 -19.45 -18.31
C ILE A 544 0.46 -19.29 -18.35
N HIS A 545 -0.09 -18.75 -17.27
CA HIS A 545 -1.42 -18.17 -17.34
C HIS A 545 -1.33 -16.87 -18.18
N TYR A 546 -2.33 -16.54 -19.00
CA TYR A 546 -2.39 -15.31 -19.81
C TYR A 546 -2.14 -14.00 -19.02
N ASN A 547 -2.29 -14.05 -17.70
CA ASN A 547 -1.93 -12.96 -16.79
C ASN A 547 -0.40 -12.73 -16.66
N ASN A 548 0.45 -13.60 -17.22
CA ASN A 548 1.92 -13.48 -17.19
C ASN A 548 2.52 -13.15 -18.56
N ILE A 549 1.71 -12.79 -19.56
CA ILE A 549 2.20 -12.36 -20.87
C ILE A 549 2.85 -10.99 -20.69
N ALA A 550 4.14 -10.89 -21.04
CA ALA A 550 4.85 -9.62 -21.05
C ALA A 550 4.25 -8.73 -22.15
N ARG A 551 3.74 -7.55 -21.76
CA ARG A 551 3.22 -6.54 -22.68
C ARG A 551 4.08 -5.29 -22.60
N TYR A 552 4.05 -4.52 -23.68
CA TYR A 552 4.57 -3.17 -23.73
C TYR A 552 3.41 -2.20 -23.76
N TYR A 553 3.56 -1.12 -22.98
CA TYR A 553 2.56 -0.07 -22.88
C TYR A 553 3.17 1.24 -23.30
N GLU A 554 2.51 1.95 -24.20
CA GLU A 554 2.89 3.30 -24.57
C GLU A 554 2.25 4.29 -23.59
N ILE A 555 3.08 5.21 -23.07
CA ILE A 555 2.64 6.34 -22.26
C ILE A 555 2.10 7.41 -23.19
N VAL A 556 0.89 7.87 -22.91
CA VAL A 556 0.15 8.77 -23.78
C VAL A 556 -0.14 10.07 -23.06
N SER A 557 -0.25 11.17 -23.81
CA SER A 557 -0.66 12.45 -23.24
C SER A 557 -2.04 12.36 -22.61
N MET A 558 -2.19 12.93 -21.41
CA MET A 558 -3.49 13.08 -20.74
C MET A 558 -4.12 14.44 -21.09
N ASP A 559 -4.22 14.72 -22.38
CA ASP A 559 -4.92 15.90 -22.89
C ASP A 559 -6.44 15.80 -22.68
N THR A 560 -7.13 16.93 -22.89
CA THR A 560 -8.57 17.05 -22.66
C THR A 560 -9.38 16.05 -23.48
N GLU A 561 -9.05 15.85 -24.77
CA GLU A 561 -9.77 14.92 -25.64
C GLU A 561 -9.66 13.48 -25.12
N ARG A 562 -8.45 13.09 -24.71
CA ARG A 562 -8.21 11.75 -24.17
C ARG A 562 -8.90 11.52 -22.85
N LEU A 563 -9.02 12.55 -22.00
CA LEU A 563 -9.75 12.46 -20.74
C LEU A 563 -11.26 12.36 -20.95
N ILE A 564 -11.82 13.08 -21.94
CA ILE A 564 -13.21 12.93 -22.35
C ILE A 564 -13.47 11.48 -22.80
N LEU A 565 -12.59 10.93 -23.64
CA LEU A 565 -12.71 9.55 -24.08
C LEU A 565 -12.59 8.56 -22.90
N ALA A 566 -11.64 8.78 -21.99
CA ALA A 566 -11.48 7.95 -20.80
C ALA A 566 -12.72 7.98 -19.90
N GLU A 567 -13.37 9.14 -19.77
CA GLU A 567 -14.63 9.30 -19.04
C GLU A 567 -15.79 8.58 -19.73
N GLU A 568 -15.91 8.67 -21.05
CA GLU A 568 -16.92 7.95 -21.83
C GLU A 568 -16.76 6.43 -21.70
N MET A 569 -15.53 5.93 -21.82
CA MET A 569 -15.24 4.51 -21.64
C MET A 569 -15.47 4.06 -20.19
N SER A 570 -15.19 4.94 -19.22
CA SER A 570 -15.49 4.67 -17.81
C SER A 570 -17.00 4.62 -17.54
N LYS A 571 -17.76 5.52 -18.14
CA LYS A 571 -19.22 5.52 -18.09
C LYS A 571 -19.78 4.24 -18.71
N PHE A 572 -19.31 3.86 -19.89
CA PHE A 572 -19.66 2.61 -20.56
C PHE A 572 -19.38 1.40 -19.67
N PHE A 573 -18.21 1.37 -19.02
CA PHE A 573 -17.82 0.30 -18.10
C PHE A 573 -18.87 0.08 -16.99
N TYR A 574 -19.29 1.15 -16.32
CA TYR A 574 -20.24 1.05 -15.22
C TYR A 574 -21.68 0.81 -15.68
N GLN A 575 -22.09 1.42 -16.79
CA GLN A 575 -23.44 1.25 -17.34
C GLN A 575 -23.68 -0.18 -17.83
N ASN A 576 -22.68 -0.81 -18.44
CA ASN A 576 -22.74 -2.22 -18.85
C ASN A 576 -22.41 -3.19 -17.71
N HIS A 577 -22.37 -2.73 -16.45
CA HIS A 577 -22.13 -3.57 -15.27
C HIS A 577 -20.82 -4.38 -15.32
N LEU A 578 -19.81 -3.86 -16.02
CA LEU A 578 -18.49 -4.47 -16.07
C LEU A 578 -17.79 -4.38 -14.70
N THR A 579 -16.93 -5.35 -14.42
CA THR A 579 -16.22 -5.44 -13.13
C THR A 579 -14.78 -5.86 -13.34
N ILE A 580 -13.88 -5.35 -12.48
CA ILE A 580 -12.45 -5.69 -12.52
C ILE A 580 -12.20 -7.20 -12.40
N LEU A 581 -13.05 -7.93 -11.68
CA LEU A 581 -12.85 -9.37 -11.47
C LEU A 581 -13.12 -10.22 -12.71
N ASN A 582 -13.97 -9.75 -13.63
CA ASN A 582 -14.44 -10.55 -14.75
C ASN A 582 -14.09 -9.98 -16.13
N PHE A 583 -13.45 -8.81 -16.21
CA PHE A 583 -13.10 -8.14 -17.47
C PHE A 583 -12.19 -9.00 -18.37
N ASN A 584 -12.67 -9.35 -19.57
CA ASN A 584 -11.98 -10.22 -20.53
C ASN A 584 -12.31 -9.88 -21.99
N ARG A 585 -11.58 -10.49 -22.93
CA ARG A 585 -11.71 -10.24 -24.39
C ARG A 585 -13.09 -10.63 -24.91
N GLU A 586 -13.58 -11.81 -24.53
CA GLU A 586 -14.85 -12.36 -25.01
C GLU A 586 -16.04 -11.45 -24.64
N GLN A 587 -16.01 -10.86 -23.45
CA GLN A 587 -16.97 -9.85 -23.02
C GLN A 587 -16.92 -8.59 -23.86
N LEU A 588 -15.72 -8.07 -24.14
CA LEU A 588 -15.57 -6.87 -24.95
C LEU A 588 -16.01 -7.12 -26.39
N ILE A 589 -15.67 -8.26 -26.99
CA ILE A 589 -16.13 -8.62 -28.34
C ILE A 589 -17.66 -8.61 -28.40
N SER A 590 -18.31 -9.18 -27.39
CA SER A 590 -19.77 -9.25 -27.36
C SER A 590 -20.47 -7.90 -27.13
N LEU A 591 -19.78 -6.89 -26.59
CA LEU A 591 -20.32 -5.57 -26.26
C LEU A 591 -19.93 -4.49 -27.28
N CYS A 592 -18.69 -4.53 -27.75
CA CYS A 592 -18.06 -3.48 -28.56
C CYS A 592 -17.57 -3.98 -29.93
N GLY A 593 -17.64 -5.28 -30.21
CA GLY A 593 -17.16 -5.87 -31.45
C GLY A 593 -15.70 -6.34 -31.40
N VAL A 594 -15.30 -7.04 -32.47
CA VAL A 594 -13.98 -7.70 -32.57
C VAL A 594 -12.83 -6.70 -32.58
N GLU A 595 -13.00 -5.56 -33.23
CA GLU A 595 -11.97 -4.52 -33.34
C GLU A 595 -11.53 -4.01 -31.96
N GLU A 596 -12.49 -3.60 -31.13
CA GLU A 596 -12.22 -3.09 -29.78
C GLU A 596 -11.68 -4.18 -28.85
N GLY A 597 -12.19 -5.42 -28.99
CA GLY A 597 -11.66 -6.58 -28.29
C GLY A 597 -10.18 -6.84 -28.62
N ASN A 598 -9.81 -6.70 -29.89
CA ASN A 598 -8.44 -6.89 -30.36
C ASN A 598 -7.52 -5.72 -30.02
N ARG A 599 -8.04 -4.48 -29.97
CA ARG A 599 -7.28 -3.30 -29.50
C ARG A 599 -6.81 -3.46 -28.05
N VAL A 600 -7.71 -3.94 -27.18
CA VAL A 600 -7.41 -4.12 -25.75
C VAL A 600 -6.61 -5.40 -25.49
N PHE A 601 -6.80 -6.44 -26.30
CA PHE A 601 -6.13 -7.74 -26.20
C PHE A 601 -5.42 -8.12 -27.51
N PRO A 602 -4.39 -7.36 -27.95
CA PRO A 602 -3.76 -7.58 -29.25
C PRO A 602 -3.06 -8.94 -29.34
N ASP A 603 -2.57 -9.45 -28.21
CA ASP A 603 -1.92 -10.75 -28.08
C ASP A 603 -2.85 -11.95 -28.33
N ARG A 604 -4.17 -11.72 -28.38
CA ARG A 604 -5.20 -12.75 -28.59
C ARG A 604 -6.02 -12.49 -29.86
N SER A 605 -5.54 -11.62 -30.74
CA SER A 605 -6.27 -11.19 -31.95
C SER A 605 -6.60 -12.37 -32.87
N ASP A 606 -5.65 -13.30 -33.05
CA ASP A 606 -5.80 -14.52 -33.86
C ASP A 606 -6.53 -15.67 -33.15
N GLU A 607 -6.86 -15.54 -31.86
CA GLU A 607 -7.56 -16.59 -31.12
C GLU A 607 -9.05 -16.61 -31.45
N GLU A 608 -9.55 -17.75 -31.93
CA GLU A 608 -10.97 -18.05 -31.99
C GLU A 608 -11.56 -18.30 -30.59
N ILE A 609 -12.81 -17.87 -30.38
CA ILE A 609 -13.50 -18.13 -29.11
C ILE A 609 -13.83 -19.63 -29.04
N PRO A 610 -13.41 -20.36 -27.99
CA PRO A 610 -13.66 -21.80 -27.89
C PRO A 610 -15.14 -22.16 -28.03
N GLY A 611 -15.47 -23.20 -28.80
CA GLY A 611 -16.86 -23.61 -29.09
C GLY A 611 -17.71 -23.82 -27.83
N LEU A 612 -17.14 -24.42 -26.77
CA LEU A 612 -17.83 -24.54 -25.47
C LEU A 612 -18.28 -23.20 -24.89
N ASN A 613 -17.44 -22.16 -24.97
CA ASN A 613 -17.81 -20.84 -24.46
C ASN A 613 -18.95 -20.25 -25.29
N GLN A 614 -18.97 -20.49 -26.60
CA GLN A 614 -20.06 -20.06 -27.47
C GLN A 614 -21.36 -20.78 -27.09
N SER A 615 -21.35 -22.11 -26.96
CA SER A 615 -22.52 -22.90 -26.55
C SER A 615 -23.07 -22.46 -25.20
N ILE A 616 -22.21 -22.29 -24.19
CA ILE A 616 -22.61 -21.80 -22.86
C ILE A 616 -23.25 -20.40 -22.95
N SER A 617 -22.67 -19.51 -23.76
CA SER A 617 -23.16 -18.13 -23.87
C SER A 617 -24.52 -18.07 -24.59
N GLN A 618 -24.70 -18.88 -25.63
CA GLN A 618 -25.98 -19.06 -26.33
C GLN A 618 -27.05 -19.62 -25.40
N GLU A 619 -26.70 -20.64 -24.60
CA GLU A 619 -27.62 -21.27 -23.67
C GLU A 619 -28.03 -20.33 -22.54
N ILE A 620 -27.09 -19.59 -21.95
CA ILE A 620 -27.39 -18.55 -20.96
C ILE A 620 -28.36 -17.53 -21.56
N LYS A 621 -28.10 -17.04 -22.79
CA LYS A 621 -28.98 -16.09 -23.47
C LYS A 621 -30.38 -16.66 -23.66
N ARG A 622 -30.49 -17.91 -24.11
CA ARG A 622 -31.77 -18.61 -24.30
C ARG A 622 -32.57 -18.72 -23.01
N VAL A 623 -31.92 -19.15 -21.92
CA VAL A 623 -32.56 -19.33 -20.60
C VAL A 623 -33.00 -18.00 -20.01
N VAL A 624 -32.13 -16.98 -20.02
CA VAL A 624 -32.46 -15.63 -19.53
C VAL A 624 -33.67 -15.07 -20.28
N ASN A 625 -33.65 -15.13 -21.62
CA ASN A 625 -34.74 -14.64 -22.45
C ASN A 625 -36.05 -15.40 -22.15
N LYS A 626 -36.00 -16.73 -22.05
CA LYS A 626 -37.17 -17.56 -21.73
C LYS A 626 -37.77 -17.18 -20.37
N LEU A 627 -36.93 -17.05 -19.33
CA LEU A 627 -37.40 -16.74 -17.98
C LEU A 627 -38.01 -15.33 -17.91
N ILE A 628 -37.36 -14.35 -18.53
CA ILE A 628 -37.88 -12.97 -18.58
C ILE A 628 -39.16 -12.90 -19.41
N GLN A 629 -39.27 -13.59 -20.54
CA GLN A 629 -40.51 -13.61 -21.35
C GLN A 629 -41.69 -14.23 -20.60
N VAL A 630 -41.45 -15.25 -19.77
CA VAL A 630 -42.51 -15.94 -19.01
C VAL A 630 -42.89 -15.19 -17.73
N LYS A 631 -41.90 -14.69 -16.97
CA LYS A 631 -42.10 -14.12 -15.63
C LYS A 631 -42.01 -12.60 -15.57
N GLY A 632 -41.51 -11.95 -16.63
CA GLY A 632 -41.13 -10.53 -16.65
C GLY A 632 -39.77 -10.24 -15.98
N TRP A 633 -39.21 -11.20 -15.23
CA TRP A 633 -37.94 -11.06 -14.53
C TRP A 633 -37.28 -12.41 -14.22
N THR A 634 -35.99 -12.38 -13.86
CA THR A 634 -35.22 -13.54 -13.37
C THR A 634 -34.04 -13.10 -12.51
N TYR A 635 -33.25 -14.05 -11.98
CA TYR A 635 -32.07 -13.81 -11.15
C TYR A 635 -31.04 -14.94 -11.28
N ASP A 636 -29.82 -14.72 -10.81
CA ASP A 636 -28.67 -15.60 -11.09
C ASP A 636 -28.91 -17.08 -10.81
N HIS A 637 -29.50 -17.41 -9.65
CA HIS A 637 -29.68 -18.79 -9.22
C HIS A 637 -30.66 -19.55 -10.13
N GLU A 638 -31.78 -18.92 -10.46
CA GLU A 638 -32.81 -19.53 -11.31
C GLU A 638 -32.28 -19.76 -12.72
N VAL A 639 -31.50 -18.83 -13.27
CA VAL A 639 -30.85 -19.03 -14.56
C VAL A 639 -29.93 -20.25 -14.50
N ILE A 640 -29.08 -20.36 -13.46
CA ILE A 640 -28.14 -21.47 -13.31
C ILE A 640 -28.85 -22.83 -13.21
N GLU A 641 -29.98 -22.90 -12.51
CA GLU A 641 -30.78 -24.14 -12.39
C GLU A 641 -31.41 -24.58 -13.71
N ASN A 642 -31.66 -23.64 -14.63
CA ASN A 642 -32.31 -23.89 -15.92
C ASN A 642 -31.33 -24.03 -17.11
N ILE A 643 -30.02 -23.89 -16.88
CA ILE A 643 -29.00 -24.11 -17.92
C ILE A 643 -28.83 -25.61 -18.17
N ASP A 644 -29.03 -26.01 -19.42
CA ASP A 644 -28.71 -27.35 -19.92
C ASP A 644 -27.73 -27.27 -21.09
N ILE A 645 -26.57 -27.94 -20.96
CA ILE A 645 -25.53 -27.95 -21.98
C ILE A 645 -25.34 -29.41 -22.40
N SER A 646 -26.28 -29.89 -23.20
CA SER A 646 -26.40 -31.29 -23.61
C SER A 646 -25.15 -31.79 -24.35
N ASP A 647 -24.46 -30.89 -25.06
CA ASP A 647 -23.30 -31.19 -25.89
C ASP A 647 -21.97 -31.21 -25.11
N PHE A 648 -21.99 -31.09 -23.77
CA PHE A 648 -20.77 -30.99 -22.98
C PHE A 648 -20.78 -31.80 -21.68
N ASP A 649 -19.78 -32.68 -21.52
CA ASP A 649 -19.60 -33.46 -20.30
C ASP A 649 -19.01 -32.61 -19.16
N MET A 650 -19.91 -32.03 -18.37
CA MET A 650 -19.58 -31.27 -17.16
C MET A 650 -18.85 -32.10 -16.10
N LYS A 651 -19.12 -33.40 -16.00
CA LYS A 651 -18.48 -34.29 -15.02
C LYS A 651 -17.02 -34.53 -15.42
N GLN A 652 -16.76 -34.75 -16.71
CA GLN A 652 -15.40 -34.85 -17.23
C GLN A 652 -14.63 -33.55 -17.01
N ARG A 653 -15.26 -32.39 -17.22
CA ARG A 653 -14.61 -31.10 -16.96
C ARG A 653 -14.30 -30.87 -15.47
N TYR A 654 -15.18 -31.31 -14.57
CA TYR A 654 -14.92 -31.31 -13.14
C TYR A 654 -13.71 -32.18 -12.79
N LYS A 655 -13.61 -33.39 -13.36
CA LYS A 655 -12.44 -34.26 -13.20
C LYS A 655 -11.14 -33.60 -13.65
N ASP A 656 -11.17 -32.94 -14.82
CA ASP A 656 -10.01 -32.24 -15.35
C ASP A 656 -9.54 -31.08 -14.47
N SER A 657 -10.42 -30.50 -13.65
CA SER A 657 -10.03 -29.44 -12.71
C SER A 657 -9.11 -29.95 -11.59
N PHE A 658 -9.17 -31.25 -11.25
CA PHE A 658 -8.25 -31.87 -10.28
C PHE A 658 -6.83 -32.07 -10.83
N LYS A 659 -6.70 -32.22 -12.17
CA LYS A 659 -5.40 -32.41 -12.85
C LYS A 659 -4.46 -31.21 -12.69
N TYR A 660 -4.99 -30.04 -12.35
CA TYR A 660 -4.22 -28.80 -12.16
C TYR A 660 -3.71 -28.56 -10.72
N ILE A 661 -3.98 -29.47 -9.77
CA ILE A 661 -3.44 -29.40 -8.41
C ILE A 661 -2.08 -30.13 -8.39
N PRO A 662 -0.94 -29.41 -8.30
CA PRO A 662 0.35 -30.06 -8.18
C PRO A 662 0.35 -30.82 -6.85
N LYS A 663 0.48 -32.15 -6.89
CA LYS A 663 0.48 -33.15 -5.79
C LYS A 663 -0.74 -34.11 -5.72
N LYS A 664 -1.75 -34.00 -6.58
CA LYS A 664 -2.94 -34.90 -6.55
C LYS A 664 -3.16 -35.74 -7.80
N LYS A 665 -2.13 -36.05 -8.60
CA LYS A 665 -2.30 -36.95 -9.75
C LYS A 665 -2.16 -38.40 -9.25
N SER A 666 -3.27 -39.11 -9.04
CA SER A 666 -3.30 -40.56 -8.82
C SER A 666 -4.21 -41.24 -9.84
N VAL A 667 -3.91 -42.50 -10.18
CA VAL A 667 -4.73 -43.34 -11.09
C VAL A 667 -6.18 -43.49 -10.57
N GLU A 668 -6.36 -43.42 -9.25
CA GLU A 668 -7.66 -43.52 -8.58
C GLU A 668 -8.61 -42.36 -8.94
N LEU A 669 -8.08 -41.16 -9.21
CA LEU A 669 -8.87 -39.98 -9.60
C LEU A 669 -9.44 -40.09 -11.01
N ASP A 670 -8.73 -40.73 -11.93
CA ASP A 670 -9.22 -40.95 -13.30
C ASP A 670 -10.34 -42.01 -13.31
N SER A 671 -10.31 -42.98 -12.38
CA SER A 671 -11.37 -44.00 -12.18
C SER A 671 -12.57 -43.54 -11.35
N LEU A 672 -12.57 -42.32 -10.81
CA LEU A 672 -13.59 -41.86 -9.87
C LEU A 672 -14.92 -41.58 -10.59
N THR A 673 -15.97 -42.31 -10.25
CA THR A 673 -17.31 -42.11 -10.84
C THR A 673 -18.00 -40.92 -10.17
N VAL A 674 -18.27 -39.85 -10.93
CA VAL A 674 -18.96 -38.65 -10.42
C VAL A 674 -20.45 -38.79 -10.67
N LEU A 675 -21.22 -38.91 -9.58
CA LEU A 675 -22.69 -38.98 -9.63
C LEU A 675 -23.29 -37.57 -9.69
N ASP A 676 -24.52 -37.46 -10.22
CA ASP A 676 -25.21 -36.16 -10.30
C ASP A 676 -25.54 -35.57 -8.93
N ASN A 677 -25.72 -36.39 -7.91
CA ASN A 677 -26.00 -35.93 -6.53
C ASN A 677 -24.73 -35.65 -5.72
N ASP A 678 -23.53 -35.76 -6.31
CA ASP A 678 -22.27 -35.46 -5.61
C ASP A 678 -22.22 -33.98 -5.20
N VAL A 679 -22.08 -33.72 -3.90
CA VAL A 679 -22.10 -32.38 -3.30
C VAL A 679 -20.94 -31.52 -3.82
N GLY A 680 -19.76 -32.11 -4.03
CA GLY A 680 -18.59 -31.43 -4.56
C GLY A 680 -18.78 -31.02 -6.02
N PHE A 681 -19.31 -31.93 -6.84
CA PHE A 681 -19.65 -31.68 -8.24
C PHE A 681 -20.70 -30.58 -8.36
N GLN A 682 -21.79 -30.64 -7.57
CA GLN A 682 -22.84 -29.62 -7.61
C GLN A 682 -22.32 -28.24 -7.20
N LYS A 683 -21.50 -28.16 -6.14
CA LYS A 683 -20.87 -26.91 -5.71
C LYS A 683 -19.93 -26.34 -6.78
N TRP A 684 -19.14 -27.20 -7.43
CA TRP A 684 -18.27 -26.81 -8.53
C TRP A 684 -19.05 -26.36 -9.75
N ARG A 685 -20.08 -27.11 -10.16
CA ARG A 685 -20.96 -26.81 -11.30
C ARG A 685 -21.61 -25.45 -11.11
N TYR A 686 -22.18 -25.21 -9.93
CA TYR A 686 -22.77 -23.91 -9.59
C TYR A 686 -21.74 -22.78 -9.70
N GLY A 687 -20.56 -22.94 -9.10
CA GLY A 687 -19.50 -21.92 -9.16
C GLY A 687 -18.99 -21.66 -10.57
N PHE A 688 -18.85 -22.71 -11.38
CA PHE A 688 -18.44 -22.62 -12.79
C PHE A 688 -19.49 -21.85 -13.61
N LEU A 689 -20.76 -22.25 -13.53
CA LEU A 689 -21.86 -21.61 -14.25
C LEU A 689 -22.10 -20.18 -13.76
N ALA A 690 -22.03 -19.90 -12.46
CA ALA A 690 -22.14 -18.55 -11.92
C ALA A 690 -21.07 -17.61 -12.48
N LYS A 691 -19.83 -18.11 -12.65
CA LYS A 691 -18.75 -17.33 -13.28
C LYS A 691 -19.04 -17.05 -14.76
N LYS A 692 -19.51 -18.07 -15.50
CA LYS A 692 -19.90 -17.92 -16.91
C LYS A 692 -21.11 -17.01 -17.11
N LEU A 693 -22.07 -17.07 -16.21
CA LEU A 693 -23.23 -16.19 -16.16
C LEU A 693 -22.78 -14.74 -15.93
N ALA A 694 -21.97 -14.49 -14.90
CA ALA A 694 -21.44 -13.16 -14.62
C ALA A 694 -20.61 -12.58 -15.78
N MET A 695 -20.02 -13.45 -16.61
CA MET A 695 -19.32 -13.05 -17.82
C MET A 695 -20.29 -12.62 -18.93
N ASN A 696 -21.34 -13.37 -19.20
CA ASN A 696 -22.22 -13.14 -20.36
C ASN A 696 -23.38 -12.18 -20.10
N ILE A 697 -23.83 -12.05 -18.85
CA ILE A 697 -24.97 -11.21 -18.49
C ILE A 697 -24.86 -9.76 -18.96
N PRO A 698 -23.72 -9.05 -18.79
CA PRO A 698 -23.53 -7.69 -19.31
C PRO A 698 -23.97 -7.53 -20.78
N ALA A 699 -23.49 -8.41 -21.65
CA ALA A 699 -23.80 -8.35 -23.07
C ALA A 699 -25.26 -8.73 -23.36
N ILE A 700 -25.81 -9.70 -22.64
CA ILE A 700 -27.22 -10.09 -22.80
C ILE A 700 -28.16 -8.93 -22.40
N ILE A 701 -27.88 -8.28 -21.27
CA ILE A 701 -28.65 -7.13 -20.79
C ILE A 701 -28.58 -5.99 -21.81
N SER A 702 -27.38 -5.65 -22.28
CA SER A 702 -27.16 -4.55 -23.21
C SER A 702 -27.83 -4.81 -24.57
N ASN A 703 -27.64 -6.01 -25.14
CA ASN A 703 -28.16 -6.37 -26.47
C ASN A 703 -29.67 -6.69 -26.50
N GLN A 704 -30.34 -6.82 -25.35
CA GLN A 704 -31.76 -7.16 -25.28
C GLN A 704 -32.58 -6.09 -24.53
N GLU A 705 -31.97 -4.94 -24.21
CA GLU A 705 -32.61 -3.84 -23.47
C GLU A 705 -33.25 -4.28 -22.14
N TYR A 706 -32.62 -5.25 -21.47
CA TYR A 706 -33.03 -5.64 -20.12
C TYR A 706 -32.38 -4.72 -19.09
N ARG A 707 -32.91 -4.69 -17.86
CA ARG A 707 -32.32 -3.94 -16.76
C ARG A 707 -31.93 -4.83 -15.60
N LYS A 708 -30.75 -4.57 -15.03
CA LYS A 708 -30.31 -5.14 -13.76
C LYS A 708 -30.57 -4.14 -12.63
N ALA A 709 -31.40 -4.54 -11.67
CA ALA A 709 -31.74 -3.68 -10.54
C ALA A 709 -31.65 -4.41 -9.22
N ARG A 710 -31.28 -3.69 -8.15
CA ARG A 710 -31.33 -4.24 -6.79
C ARG A 710 -32.79 -4.35 -6.38
N VAL A 711 -33.18 -5.52 -5.88
CA VAL A 711 -34.54 -5.78 -5.41
C VAL A 711 -34.92 -4.78 -4.31
N ASN A 712 -35.98 -4.01 -4.55
CA ASN A 712 -36.54 -3.02 -3.64
C ASN A 712 -38.07 -3.21 -3.53
N LYS A 713 -38.74 -2.45 -2.65
CA LYS A 713 -40.20 -2.58 -2.44
C LYS A 713 -41.03 -2.38 -3.72
N LEU A 714 -40.58 -1.48 -4.60
CA LEU A 714 -41.29 -1.13 -5.83
C LEU A 714 -41.18 -2.27 -6.86
N LEU A 715 -39.95 -2.74 -7.13
CA LEU A 715 -39.70 -3.90 -7.99
C LEU A 715 -40.40 -5.16 -7.50
N ARG A 716 -40.41 -5.40 -6.17
CA ARG A 716 -41.13 -6.55 -5.59
C ARG A 716 -42.62 -6.50 -5.89
N LYS A 717 -43.23 -5.31 -5.78
CA LYS A 717 -44.66 -5.13 -6.05
C LYS A 717 -44.97 -5.25 -7.53
N GLN A 718 -44.11 -4.69 -8.38
CA GLN A 718 -44.30 -4.66 -9.83
C GLN A 718 -44.22 -6.05 -10.46
N PHE A 719 -43.28 -6.88 -10.02
CA PHE A 719 -42.97 -8.17 -10.63
C PHE A 719 -43.31 -9.38 -9.73
N ASP A 720 -44.01 -9.15 -8.63
CA ASP A 720 -44.35 -10.17 -7.62
C ASP A 720 -43.15 -11.00 -7.13
N ILE A 721 -42.03 -10.32 -6.81
CA ILE A 721 -40.76 -10.98 -6.45
C ILE A 721 -40.82 -11.51 -4.99
N PRO A 722 -40.70 -12.83 -4.76
CA PRO A 722 -40.74 -13.42 -3.43
C PRO A 722 -39.77 -12.81 -2.41
N ILE A 723 -40.21 -12.69 -1.15
CA ILE A 723 -39.46 -12.05 -0.05
C ILE A 723 -38.07 -12.66 0.16
N HIS A 724 -37.93 -13.97 -0.05
CA HIS A 724 -36.67 -14.68 0.15
C HIS A 724 -35.60 -14.32 -0.89
N ILE A 725 -35.99 -13.83 -2.07
CA ILE A 725 -35.05 -13.40 -3.11
C ILE A 725 -34.48 -12.05 -2.74
N LYS A 726 -33.15 -11.98 -2.62
CA LYS A 726 -32.39 -10.78 -2.25
C LYS A 726 -31.30 -10.54 -3.29
N GLY A 727 -30.82 -9.29 -3.38
CA GLY A 727 -29.73 -8.93 -4.29
C GLY A 727 -30.25 -8.26 -5.57
N PHE A 728 -29.82 -8.75 -6.73
CA PHE A 728 -30.14 -8.16 -8.03
C PHE A 728 -31.02 -9.11 -8.85
N VAL A 729 -31.93 -8.52 -9.63
CA VAL A 729 -32.77 -9.21 -10.62
C VAL A 729 -32.56 -8.58 -11.99
N TYR A 730 -32.86 -9.36 -13.02
CA TYR A 730 -32.92 -8.94 -14.42
C TYR A 730 -34.38 -8.88 -14.83
N HIS A 731 -34.83 -7.81 -15.46
CA HIS A 731 -36.22 -7.67 -15.89
C HIS A 731 -36.33 -6.94 -17.22
N GLN A 732 -37.46 -7.12 -17.90
CA GLN A 732 -37.75 -6.41 -19.14
C GLN A 732 -37.99 -4.92 -18.86
N GLU A 733 -37.52 -4.05 -19.75
CA GLU A 733 -37.88 -2.64 -19.75
C GLU A 733 -39.33 -2.52 -20.21
N ILE A 734 -40.23 -2.07 -19.32
CA ILE A 734 -41.61 -1.75 -19.69
C ILE A 734 -41.53 -0.37 -20.35
N SER A 735 -41.77 -0.30 -21.66
CA SER A 735 -41.93 0.97 -22.37
C SER A 735 -43.27 1.61 -21.97
N GLU A 736 -43.30 2.22 -20.79
CA GLU A 736 -44.29 3.24 -20.47
C GLU A 736 -43.55 4.57 -20.38
N GLN A 737 -43.90 5.46 -21.29
CA GLN A 737 -43.52 6.86 -21.40
C GLN A 737 -42.82 7.42 -20.16
N GLY A 738 -41.51 7.60 -20.28
CA GLY A 738 -40.75 8.67 -19.64
C GLY A 738 -41.22 9.12 -18.25
N ILE A 739 -41.26 8.22 -17.26
CA ILE A 739 -41.04 8.65 -15.89
C ILE A 739 -39.55 8.48 -15.65
N GLN A 740 -38.79 9.53 -15.96
CA GLN A 740 -37.56 9.76 -15.21
C GLN A 740 -37.95 9.65 -13.74
N LEU A 741 -37.48 8.59 -13.07
CA LEU A 741 -37.45 8.54 -11.62
C LEU A 741 -36.46 9.61 -11.18
N GLU A 742 -36.88 10.86 -11.28
CA GLU A 742 -36.19 11.99 -10.71
C GLU A 742 -36.15 11.73 -9.21
N ASP A 743 -34.93 11.68 -8.67
CA ASP A 743 -34.74 11.58 -7.24
C ASP A 743 -35.55 12.70 -6.55
N LYS A 744 -36.22 12.38 -5.45
CA LYS A 744 -37.07 13.33 -4.74
C LYS A 744 -36.32 14.61 -4.39
N ALA A 745 -35.01 14.54 -4.10
CA ALA A 745 -34.21 15.73 -3.82
C ALA A 745 -34.03 16.62 -5.05
N SER A 746 -33.71 16.02 -6.20
CA SER A 746 -33.60 16.72 -7.48
C SER A 746 -34.94 17.37 -7.89
N HIS A 747 -36.06 16.66 -7.73
CA HIS A 747 -37.40 17.19 -8.01
C HIS A 747 -37.77 18.34 -7.06
N ILE A 748 -37.41 18.24 -5.77
CA ILE A 748 -37.60 19.32 -4.78
C ILE A 748 -36.81 20.57 -5.17
N LEU A 749 -35.55 20.41 -5.60
CA LEU A 749 -34.68 21.52 -6.00
C LEU A 749 -35.21 22.20 -7.27
N ARG A 750 -35.67 21.42 -8.25
CA ARG A 750 -36.20 21.94 -9.52
C ARG A 750 -37.52 22.70 -9.32
N LEU A 751 -38.43 22.18 -8.49
CA LEU A 751 -39.66 22.89 -8.11
C LEU A 751 -39.37 24.24 -7.46
N LYS A 752 -38.37 24.30 -6.57
CA LYS A 752 -37.99 25.53 -5.88
C LYS A 752 -37.25 26.52 -6.80
N GLN A 753 -36.50 26.03 -7.79
CA GLN A 753 -35.87 26.86 -8.82
C GLN A 753 -36.88 27.50 -9.78
N HIS A 754 -37.95 26.78 -10.13
CA HIS A 754 -38.98 27.30 -11.04
C HIS A 754 -39.97 28.25 -10.36
N ASP A 755 -40.32 28.00 -9.09
CA ASP A 755 -41.23 28.88 -8.35
C ASP A 755 -40.78 29.00 -6.88
N LEU A 756 -40.13 30.14 -6.59
CA LEU A 756 -39.64 30.47 -5.26
C LEU A 756 -40.78 30.70 -4.25
N SER A 757 -42.00 30.98 -4.70
CA SER A 757 -43.16 31.23 -3.83
C SER A 757 -43.75 29.94 -3.23
N LEU A 758 -43.43 28.77 -3.80
CA LEU A 758 -43.92 27.48 -3.30
C LEU A 758 -43.45 27.23 -1.86
N SER A 759 -44.41 27.04 -0.96
CA SER A 759 -44.12 26.68 0.43
C SER A 759 -43.60 25.24 0.52
N ASN A 760 -42.73 24.96 1.51
CA ASN A 760 -42.20 23.61 1.73
C ASN A 760 -43.32 22.57 1.95
N ALA A 761 -44.49 22.98 2.47
CA ALA A 761 -45.65 22.11 2.62
C ALA A 761 -46.29 21.74 1.27
N LYS A 762 -46.38 22.70 0.35
CA LYS A 762 -46.91 22.46 -1.00
C LYS A 762 -45.98 21.56 -1.81
N ILE A 763 -44.66 21.80 -1.74
CA ILE A 763 -43.64 20.95 -2.37
C ILE A 763 -43.68 19.54 -1.80
N ALA A 764 -43.81 19.40 -0.47
CA ALA A 764 -43.91 18.10 0.19
C ALA A 764 -45.15 17.31 -0.27
N SER A 765 -46.27 18.00 -0.48
CA SER A 765 -47.49 17.42 -1.04
C SER A 765 -47.31 16.98 -2.50
N ILE A 766 -46.64 17.79 -3.34
CA ILE A 766 -46.40 17.49 -4.76
C ILE A 766 -45.45 16.29 -4.91
N VAL A 767 -44.41 16.20 -4.09
CA VAL A 767 -43.37 15.16 -4.19
C VAL A 767 -43.71 13.90 -3.36
N GLY A 768 -44.78 13.95 -2.56
CA GLY A 768 -45.18 12.85 -1.68
C GLY A 768 -44.11 12.51 -0.63
N CYS A 769 -43.68 13.52 0.14
CA CYS A 769 -42.71 13.37 1.23
C CYS A 769 -43.08 14.25 2.43
N SER A 770 -42.29 14.21 3.52
CA SER A 770 -42.54 15.07 4.68
C SER A 770 -42.05 16.50 4.43
N ARG A 771 -42.70 17.48 5.05
CA ARG A 771 -42.25 18.88 5.06
C ARG A 771 -40.82 19.03 5.60
N GLN A 772 -40.46 18.19 6.57
CA GLN A 772 -39.11 18.15 7.15
C GLN A 772 -38.06 17.70 6.12
N TYR A 773 -38.39 16.71 5.27
CA TYR A 773 -37.49 16.21 4.23
C TYR A 773 -37.20 17.29 3.17
N VAL A 774 -38.23 18.02 2.71
CA VAL A 774 -38.08 19.18 1.81
C VAL A 774 -37.19 20.25 2.46
N SER A 775 -37.44 20.57 3.73
CA SER A 775 -36.63 21.57 4.44
C SER A 775 -35.17 21.16 4.55
N ASN A 776 -34.87 19.88 4.78
CA ASN A 776 -33.50 19.40 4.91
C ASN A 776 -32.75 19.43 3.57
N ILE A 777 -33.44 19.13 2.46
CA ILE A 777 -32.84 19.20 1.12
C ILE A 777 -32.52 20.64 0.72
N LEU A 778 -33.44 21.57 0.96
CA LEU A 778 -33.23 22.99 0.65
C LEU A 778 -32.14 23.62 1.55
N LYS A 779 -32.05 23.21 2.81
CA LYS A 779 -31.01 23.67 3.76
C LYS A 779 -29.60 23.15 3.47
N CYS A 780 -29.42 22.12 2.65
CA CYS A 780 -28.08 21.63 2.29
C CYS A 780 -27.43 22.44 1.18
N ARG A 781 -28.08 23.50 0.66
CA ARG A 781 -27.61 24.34 -0.44
C ARG A 781 -27.34 25.80 -0.05
N ASP A 782 -27.88 26.23 1.09
CA ASP A 782 -27.51 27.47 1.79
C ASP A 782 -26.45 27.12 2.86
#